data_AF-A0A7W9ZV65-F1
#
_entry.id   AF-A0A7W9ZV65-F1
#
_cell.length_a   1.000
_cell.length_b   1.000
_cell.length_c   1.000
_cell.angle_alpha   90.00
_cell.angle_beta   90.00
_cell.angle_gamma   90.00
#
_symmetry.space_group_name_H-M   'P 1'
#
loop_
_entity.id
_entity.type
_entity.pdbx_description
1 polymer ?
#
loop_
_entity_poly.entity_id
_entity_poly.type
_entity_poly.pdbx_seq_one_letter_code
_entity_poly.pdbx_strand_id
1 'polypeptide(L)'
;MPGTKFTDGPDYVSTAKKAIGASVSDPLLDRDVSQFAGWRATAALTDSALLNGSLPGGGEMGTGTGTKGRAVLSGSVTTPPQPSAQRSLATQDLAAAAAVASNAIVLENQKQGNPESEWGIDTASTNIEGFATDISVDNGSTINFKINTNSTNYRIDIYRLGYYGGMGARKVTTIQHTGLQTQPNPLRNATTGTVDAGNWAVSASWAVPSDAVSGVYIAKLVRQDGTFGENQIPFIVRDDASHSDIVFQTADETWQAYNGWGGANFYGGNGPATGQGAGRAYAVSYNRPIATRDGVGTYAGPQDYLFGAEYAGIYWLEQNGYDVSYLSGVDVDRYGSLLLNHKTYVDAGHDEYWSGQQRTNVEAARDAGVNLMFWSGNEVYWRTRWGNAYSADGTPYRTLISYKETWGPAGTSIDPSNEWTGTFRDPRLSPPAIGGGNPENSLTGQLFKVDDVGGNLAAITVGSDDANLRFWRNTSVANLQPGQTATLTKNYLGYEWDEAPDNGFDPAGLVKLSSTTLPVNTYLLDYGNTTGSATATHNLTLYRAPSGALVFGAGTVYWTWGLSNNHDNEATPTDPRVQQAMVNLLADMGIQPGTLQSGLTATTGSTDTVAPTSVITVPGTVAANSTVTISGTAADTGGGVIASVEVSTDNGASWHPATGDENWTYSWTPAIAGTYTIRSRAVDDSINLETPSAGRTVTVTGPTFTSLFGGATPAVVNTDDNSAVELGVKFQSSVAGTVSGIRFYKSSLDTGTHTGSLWSSTGTRLATLTFTNETASGWQSATFSSPVTLTAGQTYTASYHTNVGNYSTTANYFLSNVTSGPLTAPASGNGVYNYSSASVFPTNSFDQTNYWVDVMFNPTNANNTTPTAVADTGDATEKGGVANGSGGA
;
A
#
# COMPACT_ATOMS: atom_id res chain seq x y z
N MET A 1 -42.57 -43.04 -17.18
CA MET A 1 -42.49 -42.28 -18.45
C MET A 1 -41.09 -41.69 -18.55
N PRO A 2 -40.28 -42.09 -19.55
CA PRO A 2 -38.89 -41.67 -19.73
C PRO A 2 -38.72 -40.69 -20.92
N GLY A 3 -37.56 -40.01 -20.97
CA GLY A 3 -37.03 -39.30 -22.14
C GLY A 3 -37.37 -37.80 -22.19
N THR A 4 -36.48 -36.86 -22.50
CA THR A 4 -35.34 -36.89 -23.42
C THR A 4 -34.38 -35.73 -23.14
N LYS A 5 -33.09 -35.96 -23.41
CA LYS A 5 -31.97 -34.98 -23.49
C LYS A 5 -31.88 -34.39 -24.91
N PHE A 6 -30.91 -33.46 -25.08
CA PHE A 6 -30.26 -32.90 -26.30
C PHE A 6 -30.78 -31.51 -26.70
N THR A 7 -29.98 -30.47 -27.03
CA THR A 7 -28.52 -30.19 -27.01
C THR A 7 -28.31 -28.69 -27.37
N ASP A 8 -27.07 -28.22 -27.19
CA ASP A 8 -26.40 -27.14 -27.95
C ASP A 8 -26.63 -25.65 -27.56
N GLY A 9 -25.54 -25.02 -27.10
CA GLY A 9 -25.23 -23.60 -27.40
C GLY A 9 -24.86 -23.43 -28.89
N PRO A 10 -24.56 -22.22 -29.40
CA PRO A 10 -23.59 -21.29 -28.82
C PRO A 10 -23.97 -19.78 -28.90
N ASP A 11 -23.12 -18.95 -28.28
CA ASP A 11 -22.77 -17.56 -28.59
C ASP A 11 -23.85 -16.48 -28.79
N TYR A 12 -23.79 -15.43 -27.95
CA TYR A 12 -23.40 -14.05 -28.32
C TYR A 12 -24.00 -13.07 -27.29
N VAL A 13 -23.19 -12.57 -26.36
CA VAL A 13 -23.60 -11.49 -25.45
C VAL A 13 -23.51 -10.18 -26.22
N SER A 14 -24.67 -9.59 -26.52
CA SER A 14 -24.76 -8.22 -27.01
C SER A 14 -24.79 -7.24 -25.84
N THR A 15 -23.90 -6.26 -25.94
CA THR A 15 -23.84 -4.98 -25.22
C THR A 15 -25.19 -4.42 -24.80
N ALA A 16 -25.41 -4.27 -23.49
CA ALA A 16 -26.41 -3.36 -22.94
C ALA A 16 -25.75 -2.01 -22.63
N LYS A 17 -25.93 -1.05 -23.54
CA LYS A 17 -25.76 0.38 -23.28
C LYS A 17 -26.78 0.81 -22.23
N LYS A 18 -26.36 1.58 -21.22
CA LYS A 18 -27.23 2.54 -20.53
C LYS A 18 -26.57 3.91 -20.61
N ALA A 19 -27.20 4.81 -21.38
CA ALA A 19 -26.96 6.24 -21.30
C ALA A 19 -28.33 6.92 -21.09
N ILE A 20 -28.37 7.72 -20.02
CA ILE A 20 -28.97 9.06 -19.88
C ILE A 20 -30.47 9.23 -20.24
N GLY A 21 -31.25 9.74 -19.28
CA GLY A 21 -32.59 10.27 -19.51
C GLY A 21 -32.76 11.67 -18.93
N ALA A 22 -32.58 12.69 -19.77
CA ALA A 22 -33.33 13.93 -19.65
C ALA A 22 -34.77 13.67 -20.13
N SER A 23 -35.75 14.17 -19.37
CA SER A 23 -37.19 13.95 -19.62
C SER A 23 -37.76 15.02 -20.58
N VAL A 24 -38.41 14.59 -21.65
CA VAL A 24 -39.34 15.41 -22.44
C VAL A 24 -40.58 14.57 -22.78
N SER A 25 -41.73 15.25 -22.70
CA SER A 25 -43.13 14.89 -22.98
C SER A 25 -43.43 13.96 -24.16
N ASP A 26 -44.53 13.18 -24.08
CA ASP A 26 -45.80 13.29 -24.85
C ASP A 26 -46.65 11.95 -24.75
N PRO A 27 -47.83 11.74 -25.38
CA PRO A 27 -49.20 12.12 -24.97
C PRO A 27 -50.26 10.98 -24.78
N LEU A 28 -51.45 11.38 -24.27
CA LEU A 28 -52.84 10.97 -24.57
C LEU A 28 -53.52 9.69 -23.97
N LEU A 29 -54.60 10.02 -23.23
CA LEU A 29 -55.98 9.48 -23.22
C LEU A 29 -56.43 8.42 -22.18
N ASP A 30 -57.31 8.93 -21.31
CA ASP A 30 -58.60 8.37 -20.85
C ASP A 30 -58.63 7.00 -20.17
N ARG A 31 -58.87 7.00 -18.85
CA ARG A 31 -60.23 6.74 -18.32
C ARG A 31 -60.30 6.81 -16.78
N ASP A 32 -61.26 7.62 -16.36
CA ASP A 32 -61.93 7.78 -15.08
C ASP A 32 -62.44 6.44 -14.50
N VAL A 33 -62.25 6.17 -13.19
CA VAL A 33 -63.30 6.18 -12.15
C VAL A 33 -62.72 6.01 -10.73
N SER A 34 -63.14 6.93 -9.87
CA SER A 34 -63.03 7.01 -8.40
C SER A 34 -63.43 5.75 -7.60
N GLN A 35 -62.82 5.51 -6.42
CA GLN A 35 -63.45 5.67 -5.09
C GLN A 35 -62.63 5.11 -3.89
N PHE A 36 -62.55 5.94 -2.85
CA PHE A 36 -62.32 5.70 -1.41
C PHE A 36 -60.95 5.29 -0.83
N ALA A 37 -60.35 6.31 -0.18
CA ALA A 37 -59.93 6.36 1.22
C ALA A 37 -58.59 5.71 1.64
N GLY A 38 -57.62 6.58 1.94
CA GLY A 38 -56.36 6.25 2.61
C GLY A 38 -55.28 7.29 2.34
N TRP A 39 -55.53 8.54 2.75
CA TRP A 39 -54.68 9.71 2.48
C TRP A 39 -53.21 9.50 2.88
N ARG A 40 -52.37 9.26 1.87
CA ARG A 40 -51.16 10.05 1.63
C ARG A 40 -51.54 11.09 0.59
N ALA A 41 -51.41 12.38 0.91
CA ALA A 41 -51.63 13.45 -0.05
C ALA A 41 -50.39 14.35 -0.08
N THR A 42 -49.64 14.19 -1.15
CA THR A 42 -49.22 15.31 -2.00
C THR A 42 -50.36 16.32 -2.14
N ALA A 43 -50.14 17.56 -1.73
CA ALA A 43 -51.00 18.69 -2.10
C ALA A 43 -50.60 19.19 -3.49
N ALA A 44 -51.62 19.41 -4.31
CA ALA A 44 -51.56 19.98 -5.64
C ALA A 44 -51.31 21.50 -5.58
N LEU A 45 -50.68 21.99 -6.65
CA LEU A 45 -50.50 23.40 -6.98
C LEU A 45 -51.85 24.11 -7.12
N THR A 46 -52.27 24.76 -6.04
CA THR A 46 -52.84 26.10 -6.02
C THR A 46 -52.35 26.72 -4.72
N ASP A 47 -51.81 27.94 -4.81
CA ASP A 47 -51.01 28.67 -3.81
C ASP A 47 -49.49 28.42 -3.76
N SER A 48 -48.80 29.57 -3.75
CA SER A 48 -47.37 29.81 -3.67
C SER A 48 -46.71 29.06 -2.49
N ALA A 49 -45.80 28.12 -2.77
CA ALA A 49 -44.91 27.56 -1.76
C ALA A 49 -43.46 27.93 -2.07
N LEU A 50 -42.87 28.69 -1.14
CA LEU A 50 -41.48 29.13 -1.11
C LEU A 50 -40.53 27.92 -1.03
N LEU A 51 -39.55 27.85 -1.93
CA LEU A 51 -38.36 27.01 -1.76
C LEU A 51 -37.35 27.81 -0.92
N ASN A 52 -37.16 27.42 0.34
CA ASN A 52 -36.09 27.94 1.17
C ASN A 52 -34.83 27.11 0.96
N GLY A 53 -33.82 27.70 0.32
CA GLY A 53 -32.43 27.22 0.34
C GLY A 53 -31.54 28.27 0.99
N SER A 54 -30.65 27.84 1.89
CA SER A 54 -29.63 28.71 2.50
C SER A 54 -28.32 28.56 1.73
N LEU A 55 -27.65 29.68 1.43
CA LEU A 55 -26.25 29.69 1.00
C LEU A 55 -25.32 29.61 2.23
N PRO A 56 -24.09 29.06 2.09
CA PRO A 56 -23.13 29.07 3.20
C PRO A 56 -22.68 30.51 3.47
N GLY A 57 -22.97 31.02 4.67
CA GLY A 57 -22.55 32.36 5.10
C GLY A 57 -23.57 33.20 5.88
N GLY A 58 -24.82 32.74 6.05
CA GLY A 58 -25.79 33.38 6.97
C GLY A 58 -26.13 34.85 6.64
N GLY A 59 -26.95 35.08 5.62
CA GLY A 59 -27.56 36.37 5.28
C GLY A 59 -28.77 36.17 4.35
N GLU A 60 -29.79 37.03 4.46
CA GLU A 60 -31.20 36.81 4.08
C GLU A 60 -31.56 36.38 2.63
N MET A 61 -32.80 35.87 2.50
CA MET A 61 -33.42 35.26 1.31
C MET A 61 -33.87 36.28 0.24
N GLY A 62 -33.54 36.02 -1.03
CA GLY A 62 -34.09 36.72 -2.20
C GLY A 62 -34.74 35.75 -3.19
N THR A 63 -35.85 36.14 -3.82
CA THR A 63 -36.59 35.32 -4.80
C THR A 63 -36.22 35.69 -6.24
N GLY A 64 -35.98 34.69 -7.09
CA GLY A 64 -35.75 34.88 -8.52
C GLY A 64 -36.44 33.78 -9.35
N THR A 65 -37.07 34.16 -10.45
CA THR A 65 -37.66 33.25 -11.45
C THR A 65 -36.98 33.46 -12.80
N GLY A 66 -36.56 32.37 -13.47
CA GLY A 66 -36.16 32.40 -14.90
C GLY A 66 -35.04 31.46 -15.32
N THR A 67 -35.21 30.87 -16.52
CA THR A 67 -34.36 29.87 -17.20
C THR A 67 -33.02 30.43 -17.72
N LYS A 68 -32.04 29.51 -17.90
CA LYS A 68 -30.63 29.70 -18.30
C LYS A 68 -30.34 30.92 -19.21
N GLY A 69 -29.65 31.92 -18.65
CA GLY A 69 -28.96 32.98 -19.38
C GLY A 69 -28.98 34.33 -18.66
N ARG A 70 -27.92 34.63 -17.89
CA ARG A 70 -27.59 35.91 -17.19
C ARG A 70 -28.74 36.56 -16.38
N ALA A 71 -28.59 36.62 -15.05
CA ALA A 71 -29.46 37.43 -14.18
C ALA A 71 -28.76 38.74 -13.76
N VAL A 72 -29.50 39.86 -13.79
CA VAL A 72 -29.13 41.14 -13.18
C VAL A 72 -29.92 41.29 -11.89
N LEU A 73 -29.23 41.45 -10.76
CA LEU A 73 -29.86 41.79 -9.47
C LEU A 73 -30.09 43.31 -9.39
N SER A 74 -31.34 43.72 -9.24
CA SER A 74 -31.70 45.10 -8.92
C SER A 74 -32.34 45.15 -7.53
N GLY A 75 -31.63 45.71 -6.56
CA GLY A 75 -32.12 45.96 -5.20
C GLY A 75 -31.27 47.04 -4.51
N SER A 76 -31.93 47.94 -3.78
CA SER A 76 -31.35 49.14 -3.19
C SER A 76 -30.36 48.80 -2.07
N VAL A 77 -29.14 49.35 -2.15
CA VAL A 77 -28.15 49.30 -1.07
C VAL A 77 -28.63 50.17 0.09
N THR A 78 -29.05 49.56 1.21
CA THR A 78 -29.14 50.27 2.49
C THR A 78 -27.84 50.07 3.24
N THR A 79 -27.24 51.19 3.65
CA THR A 79 -26.01 51.28 4.43
C THR A 79 -26.08 50.47 5.73
N PRO A 80 -25.02 49.73 6.13
CA PRO A 80 -25.01 49.00 7.39
C PRO A 80 -25.02 49.95 8.59
N PRO A 81 -25.67 49.59 9.72
CA PRO A 81 -25.55 50.35 10.96
C PRO A 81 -24.13 50.23 11.53
N GLN A 82 -23.56 51.36 11.93
CA GLN A 82 -22.29 51.47 12.64
C GLN A 82 -22.30 50.60 13.92
N PRO A 83 -21.26 49.78 14.18
CA PRO A 83 -21.15 49.06 15.44
C PRO A 83 -20.82 50.05 16.57
N SER A 84 -21.61 50.01 17.64
CA SER A 84 -21.28 50.67 18.90
C SER A 84 -19.97 50.11 19.46
N ALA A 85 -19.01 51.01 19.66
CA ALA A 85 -17.73 50.73 20.25
C ALA A 85 -17.87 50.34 21.73
N GLN A 86 -17.63 49.07 22.06
CA GLN A 86 -17.04 48.63 23.32
C GLN A 86 -16.74 47.11 23.27
N ARG A 87 -15.69 46.73 22.53
CA ARG A 87 -14.93 45.51 22.86
C ARG A 87 -13.64 45.97 23.54
N SER A 88 -13.38 45.41 24.72
CA SER A 88 -12.24 45.79 25.57
C SER A 88 -10.92 45.57 24.85
N LEU A 89 -10.03 46.56 24.92
CA LEU A 89 -8.67 46.51 24.37
C LEU A 89 -7.86 45.27 24.80
N ALA A 90 -8.21 44.62 25.92
CA ALA A 90 -7.52 43.43 26.43
C ALA A 90 -7.70 42.14 25.60
N THR A 91 -8.72 42.03 24.73
CA THR A 91 -8.89 40.87 23.82
C THR A 91 -8.30 41.10 22.42
N GLN A 92 -7.91 42.33 22.09
CA GLN A 92 -7.14 42.59 20.88
C GLN A 92 -5.65 42.34 21.07
N ASP A 93 -5.13 42.49 22.29
CA ASP A 93 -3.71 42.22 22.58
C ASP A 93 -3.36 40.72 22.58
N LEU A 94 -4.32 39.81 22.80
CA LEU A 94 -4.11 38.36 22.65
C LEU A 94 -4.23 37.87 21.19
N ALA A 95 -5.05 38.52 20.36
CA ALA A 95 -5.08 38.29 18.92
C ALA A 95 -3.84 38.89 18.22
N ALA A 96 -3.31 39.99 18.76
CA ALA A 96 -2.05 40.59 18.29
C ALA A 96 -0.81 39.82 18.78
N ALA A 97 -0.87 39.12 19.93
CA ALA A 97 0.20 38.22 20.38
C ALA A 97 0.23 36.87 19.65
N ALA A 98 -0.89 36.42 19.08
CA ALA A 98 -0.95 35.24 18.20
C ALA A 98 -0.40 35.53 16.77
N ALA A 99 -0.17 36.79 16.42
CA ALA A 99 0.37 37.21 15.13
C ALA A 99 1.91 37.18 15.05
N VAL A 100 2.61 36.68 16.07
CA VAL A 100 4.09 36.83 16.18
C VAL A 100 4.90 35.79 15.39
N ALA A 101 4.29 34.86 14.65
CA ALA A 101 4.91 34.20 13.49
C ALA A 101 3.85 33.46 12.65
N SER A 102 3.15 34.17 11.75
CA SER A 102 2.22 33.51 10.82
C SER A 102 3.02 32.82 9.71
N ASN A 103 2.83 31.50 9.57
CA ASN A 103 3.40 30.75 8.44
C ASN A 103 2.76 31.18 7.10
N ALA A 104 3.36 30.75 5.99
CA ALA A 104 2.94 31.16 4.65
C ALA A 104 1.48 30.81 4.34
N ILE A 105 0.98 29.68 4.84
CA ILE A 105 -0.40 29.21 4.60
C ILE A 105 -1.44 30.05 5.34
N VAL A 106 -1.17 30.44 6.60
CA VAL A 106 -2.05 31.34 7.35
C VAL A 106 -2.19 32.68 6.63
N LEU A 107 -1.10 33.21 6.07
CA LEU A 107 -1.11 34.46 5.29
C LEU A 107 -1.81 34.27 3.93
N GLU A 108 -1.58 33.14 3.26
CA GLU A 108 -2.21 32.83 1.98
C GLU A 108 -3.73 32.73 2.10
N ASN A 109 -4.23 32.11 3.16
CA ASN A 109 -5.67 31.97 3.44
C ASN A 109 -6.40 33.29 3.74
N GLN A 110 -5.68 34.38 4.01
CA GLN A 110 -6.28 35.71 4.15
C GLN A 110 -6.61 36.34 2.78
N LYS A 111 -6.07 35.80 1.69
CA LYS A 111 -6.37 36.26 0.34
C LYS A 111 -7.73 35.76 -0.12
N GLN A 112 -8.39 36.54 -0.99
CA GLN A 112 -9.70 36.18 -1.54
C GLN A 112 -9.59 34.95 -2.46
N GLY A 113 -10.36 33.90 -2.14
CA GLY A 113 -10.53 32.75 -3.03
C GLY A 113 -11.58 32.95 -4.12
N ASN A 114 -11.66 31.98 -5.03
CA ASN A 114 -12.60 31.92 -6.14
C ASN A 114 -13.49 30.68 -6.01
N PRO A 115 -14.81 30.76 -6.26
CA PRO A 115 -15.68 29.61 -6.18
C PRO A 115 -15.32 28.55 -7.25
N GLU A 116 -15.64 27.28 -6.98
CA GLU A 116 -15.36 26.17 -7.90
C GLU A 116 -15.96 26.35 -9.29
N SER A 117 -17.08 27.06 -9.41
CA SER A 117 -17.67 27.42 -10.71
C SER A 117 -16.74 28.27 -11.60
N GLU A 118 -15.69 28.86 -11.05
CA GLU A 118 -14.67 29.58 -11.81
C GLU A 118 -13.44 28.72 -12.13
N TRP A 119 -12.88 28.04 -11.12
CA TRP A 119 -11.61 27.31 -11.25
C TRP A 119 -11.78 25.84 -11.63
N GLY A 120 -12.87 25.20 -11.23
CA GLY A 120 -13.19 23.80 -11.53
C GLY A 120 -13.67 23.60 -12.97
N ILE A 121 -13.71 22.34 -13.40
CA ILE A 121 -14.31 21.90 -14.67
C ILE A 121 -15.14 20.63 -14.42
N ASP A 122 -16.23 20.43 -15.15
CA ASP A 122 -17.01 19.19 -15.06
C ASP A 122 -16.33 18.05 -15.83
N THR A 123 -15.87 18.33 -17.05
CA THR A 123 -15.19 17.36 -17.93
C THR A 123 -14.21 18.11 -18.83
N ALA A 124 -12.99 17.59 -18.95
CA ALA A 124 -11.99 18.15 -19.85
C ALA A 124 -12.45 18.11 -21.33
N SER A 125 -12.32 19.24 -22.02
CA SER A 125 -12.64 19.36 -23.43
C SER A 125 -11.47 18.87 -24.29
N THR A 126 -11.75 18.04 -25.30
CA THR A 126 -10.73 17.52 -26.23
C THR A 126 -10.30 18.53 -27.30
N ASN A 127 -11.00 19.67 -27.41
CA ASN A 127 -10.71 20.73 -28.39
C ASN A 127 -9.73 21.81 -27.87
N ILE A 128 -9.27 21.69 -26.63
CA ILE A 128 -8.18 22.45 -26.02
C ILE A 128 -7.54 21.60 -24.91
N GLU A 129 -6.27 21.27 -25.06
CA GLU A 129 -5.53 20.41 -24.12
C GLU A 129 -4.08 20.86 -24.04
N GLY A 130 -3.36 20.45 -23.01
CA GLY A 130 -1.94 20.78 -22.91
C GLY A 130 -1.29 20.21 -21.67
N PHE A 131 -0.02 20.52 -21.49
CA PHE A 131 0.77 20.13 -20.33
C PHE A 131 1.82 21.21 -20.02
N ALA A 132 2.32 21.21 -18.78
CA ALA A 132 3.46 22.01 -18.37
C ALA A 132 4.76 21.29 -18.77
N THR A 133 5.80 22.03 -19.19
CA THR A 133 7.05 21.42 -19.68
C THR A 133 7.86 20.71 -18.61
N ASP A 134 7.57 20.98 -17.34
CA ASP A 134 7.91 20.18 -16.17
C ASP A 134 6.67 20.16 -15.27
N ILE A 135 6.47 19.10 -14.48
CA ILE A 135 5.32 19.03 -13.57
C ILE A 135 5.50 19.95 -12.36
N SER A 136 6.73 20.34 -12.06
CA SER A 136 7.08 21.20 -10.95
C SER A 136 8.13 22.24 -11.33
N VAL A 137 8.08 23.39 -10.66
CA VAL A 137 9.12 24.42 -10.71
C VAL A 137 9.33 25.03 -9.33
N ASP A 138 10.53 25.52 -9.03
CA ASP A 138 10.76 26.32 -7.82
C ASP A 138 10.11 27.71 -7.97
N ASN A 139 9.80 28.36 -6.85
CA ASN A 139 9.38 29.76 -6.88
C ASN A 139 10.48 30.64 -7.52
N GLY A 140 10.09 31.76 -8.14
CA GLY A 140 11.03 32.60 -8.90
C GLY A 140 11.49 32.03 -10.26
N SER A 141 11.20 30.76 -10.56
CA SER A 141 11.48 30.15 -11.86
C SER A 141 10.39 30.43 -12.90
N THR A 142 10.58 29.95 -14.14
CA THR A 142 9.56 30.06 -15.20
C THR A 142 8.99 28.69 -15.52
N ILE A 143 7.65 28.57 -15.48
CA ILE A 143 6.94 27.40 -16.01
C ILE A 143 6.44 27.69 -17.43
N ASN A 144 6.60 26.72 -18.33
CA ASN A 144 6.13 26.82 -19.71
C ASN A 144 5.00 25.84 -19.96
N PHE A 145 4.07 26.20 -20.84
CA PHE A 145 2.91 25.39 -21.22
C PHE A 145 2.92 25.15 -22.73
N LYS A 146 2.62 23.91 -23.12
CA LYS A 146 2.46 23.49 -24.51
C LYS A 146 0.99 23.11 -24.73
N ILE A 147 0.29 23.93 -25.52
CA ILE A 147 -1.16 23.81 -25.71
C ILE A 147 -1.45 23.36 -27.14
N ASN A 148 -2.32 22.36 -27.28
CA ASN A 148 -2.87 21.90 -28.54
C ASN A 148 -4.34 22.30 -28.64
N THR A 149 -4.64 23.16 -29.61
CA THR A 149 -6.00 23.59 -29.92
C THR A 149 -6.08 24.13 -31.33
N ASN A 150 -7.26 24.07 -31.94
CA ASN A 150 -7.56 24.81 -33.17
C ASN A 150 -8.10 26.23 -32.91
N SER A 151 -8.13 26.66 -31.65
CA SER A 151 -8.58 28.00 -31.27
C SER A 151 -7.58 29.07 -31.65
N THR A 152 -8.08 30.22 -32.12
CA THR A 152 -7.27 31.43 -32.36
C THR A 152 -7.24 32.38 -31.16
N ASN A 153 -8.01 32.09 -30.11
CA ASN A 153 -8.15 32.94 -28.94
C ASN A 153 -8.53 32.11 -27.72
N TYR A 154 -7.63 32.03 -26.75
CA TYR A 154 -7.87 31.34 -25.48
C TYR A 154 -7.06 32.01 -24.37
N ARG A 155 -7.44 31.72 -23.12
CA ARG A 155 -6.69 32.15 -21.94
C ARG A 155 -6.29 30.97 -21.09
N ILE A 156 -5.26 31.17 -20.28
CA ILE A 156 -4.79 30.27 -19.23
C ILE A 156 -4.95 31.01 -17.90
N ASP A 157 -5.90 30.59 -17.08
CA ASP A 157 -6.09 31.11 -15.74
C ASP A 157 -5.29 30.25 -14.75
N ILE A 158 -4.31 30.84 -14.08
CA ILE A 158 -3.51 30.14 -13.06
C ILE A 158 -4.21 30.27 -11.71
N TYR A 159 -4.51 29.14 -11.08
CA TYR A 159 -5.04 29.07 -9.71
C TYR A 159 -4.08 28.29 -8.81
N ARG A 160 -3.96 28.72 -7.54
CA ARG A 160 -3.37 27.92 -6.46
C ARG A 160 -4.51 27.25 -5.69
N LEU A 161 -4.47 25.93 -5.57
CA LEU A 161 -5.43 25.16 -4.77
C LEU A 161 -5.19 25.39 -3.27
N GLY A 162 -6.23 25.27 -2.45
CA GLY A 162 -6.14 25.53 -1.01
C GLY A 162 -7.49 25.78 -0.34
N TYR A 163 -7.49 26.28 0.90
CA TYR A 163 -8.74 26.49 1.64
C TYR A 163 -9.49 27.77 1.23
N TYR A 164 -8.85 28.95 1.37
CA TYR A 164 -9.38 30.28 1.03
C TYR A 164 -10.82 30.55 1.50
N GLY A 165 -11.12 30.26 2.77
CA GLY A 165 -12.47 30.46 3.32
C GLY A 165 -13.52 29.51 2.75
N GLY A 166 -13.08 28.36 2.24
CA GLY A 166 -13.91 27.32 1.64
C GLY A 166 -14.20 27.48 0.15
N MET A 167 -13.45 28.35 -0.53
CA MET A 167 -13.56 28.56 -1.97
C MET A 167 -12.73 27.55 -2.78
N GLY A 168 -11.73 26.90 -2.19
CA GLY A 168 -10.99 25.79 -2.79
C GLY A 168 -9.79 26.19 -3.66
N ALA A 169 -9.80 27.39 -4.22
CA ALA A 169 -8.65 27.90 -4.95
C ALA A 169 -8.62 29.43 -4.96
N ARG A 170 -7.47 30.00 -5.29
CA ARG A 170 -7.31 31.43 -5.58
C ARG A 170 -6.72 31.63 -6.95
N LYS A 171 -7.34 32.52 -7.74
CA LYS A 171 -6.78 32.97 -9.00
C LYS A 171 -5.53 33.81 -8.75
N VAL A 172 -4.43 33.41 -9.36
CA VAL A 172 -3.13 34.08 -9.26
C VAL A 172 -2.94 35.05 -10.41
N THR A 173 -3.20 34.60 -11.64
CA THR A 173 -3.06 35.44 -12.84
C THR A 173 -3.83 34.84 -14.03
N THR A 174 -3.87 35.59 -15.13
CA THR A 174 -4.38 35.14 -16.43
C THR A 174 -3.34 35.43 -17.50
N ILE A 175 -3.02 34.42 -18.31
CA ILE A 175 -2.22 34.57 -19.53
C ILE A 175 -3.18 34.57 -20.71
N GLN A 176 -3.05 35.56 -21.59
CA GLN A 176 -3.83 35.66 -22.81
C GLN A 176 -3.03 35.14 -24.01
N HIS A 177 -3.68 34.34 -24.85
CA HIS A 177 -3.08 33.86 -26.10
C HIS A 177 -3.99 34.17 -27.28
N THR A 178 -3.41 34.82 -28.30
CA THR A 178 -4.09 35.13 -29.56
C THR A 178 -3.28 34.62 -30.74
N GLY A 179 -3.96 34.30 -31.84
CA GLY A 179 -3.35 33.65 -32.99
C GLY A 179 -3.44 32.12 -32.91
N LEU A 180 -3.43 31.49 -34.07
CA LEU A 180 -3.43 30.03 -34.18
C LEU A 180 -2.00 29.51 -33.99
N GLN A 181 -1.82 28.57 -33.07
CA GLN A 181 -0.59 27.79 -32.93
C GLN A 181 -0.91 26.32 -33.17
N THR A 182 -0.52 25.81 -34.34
CA THR A 182 -0.70 24.40 -34.69
C THR A 182 0.46 23.58 -34.15
N GLN A 183 0.14 22.54 -33.38
CA GLN A 183 1.13 21.59 -32.88
C GLN A 183 1.29 20.39 -33.84
N PRO A 184 2.49 19.82 -33.98
CA PRO A 184 2.68 18.58 -34.72
C PRO A 184 2.03 17.39 -34.02
N ASN A 185 1.87 16.27 -34.72
CA ASN A 185 1.46 15.02 -34.06
C ASN A 185 2.49 14.62 -32.99
N PRO A 186 2.05 14.09 -31.83
CA PRO A 186 2.94 13.54 -30.82
C PRO A 186 3.83 12.42 -31.37
N LEU A 187 5.03 12.30 -30.82
CA LEU A 187 5.95 11.22 -31.11
C LEU A 187 5.46 9.91 -30.47
N ARG A 188 5.75 8.78 -31.11
CA ARG A 188 5.33 7.45 -30.64
C ARG A 188 6.50 6.47 -30.69
N ASN A 189 6.73 5.78 -29.58
CA ASN A 189 7.68 4.67 -29.49
C ASN A 189 6.91 3.34 -29.47
N ALA A 190 6.98 2.59 -30.57
CA ALA A 190 6.25 1.32 -30.70
C ALA A 190 6.79 0.22 -29.77
N THR A 191 8.06 0.26 -29.36
CA THR A 191 8.67 -0.75 -28.50
C THR A 191 8.18 -0.66 -27.06
N THR A 192 7.92 0.54 -26.57
CA THR A 192 7.47 0.79 -25.19
C THR A 192 6.00 1.23 -25.10
N GLY A 193 5.37 1.57 -26.22
CA GLY A 193 4.02 2.16 -26.24
C GLY A 193 3.97 3.63 -25.83
N THR A 194 5.12 4.28 -25.61
CA THR A 194 5.20 5.66 -25.15
C THR A 194 4.68 6.63 -26.20
N VAL A 195 3.86 7.59 -25.76
CA VAL A 195 3.42 8.74 -26.56
C VAL A 195 3.94 10.00 -25.90
N ASP A 196 4.69 10.81 -26.64
CA ASP A 196 5.42 11.97 -26.11
C ASP A 196 5.16 13.18 -27.02
N ALA A 197 4.54 14.23 -26.48
CA ALA A 197 4.26 15.49 -27.16
C ALA A 197 5.35 16.55 -26.92
N GLY A 198 6.56 16.14 -26.52
CA GLY A 198 7.70 17.03 -26.30
C GLY A 198 8.11 17.80 -27.55
N ASN A 199 7.76 17.32 -28.75
CA ASN A 199 7.96 18.03 -30.02
C ASN A 199 7.00 19.22 -30.24
N TRP A 200 6.02 19.44 -29.36
CA TRP A 200 5.17 20.63 -29.39
C TRP A 200 5.97 21.88 -29.02
N ALA A 201 5.66 23.00 -29.68
CA ALA A 201 6.22 24.30 -29.36
C ALA A 201 5.57 24.86 -28.08
N VAL A 202 6.34 25.58 -27.26
CA VAL A 202 5.81 26.34 -26.11
C VAL A 202 4.78 27.35 -26.63
N SER A 203 3.61 27.38 -25.99
CA SER A 203 2.50 28.27 -26.35
C SER A 203 2.39 29.44 -25.38
N ALA A 204 2.74 29.23 -24.12
CA ALA A 204 2.67 30.25 -23.09
C ALA A 204 3.68 29.95 -21.97
N SER A 205 4.02 30.98 -21.18
CA SER A 205 4.89 30.85 -20.02
C SER A 205 4.40 31.74 -18.89
N TRP A 206 4.68 31.34 -17.66
CA TRP A 206 4.48 32.15 -16.46
C TRP A 206 5.79 32.27 -15.68
N ALA A 207 6.26 33.51 -15.48
CA ALA A 207 7.31 33.77 -14.51
C ALA A 207 6.70 33.68 -13.11
N VAL A 208 6.97 32.58 -12.41
CA VAL A 208 6.48 32.34 -11.06
C VAL A 208 7.11 33.38 -10.14
N PRO A 209 6.32 34.16 -9.38
CA PRO A 209 6.88 35.10 -8.42
C PRO A 209 7.81 34.39 -7.42
N SER A 210 8.88 35.06 -7.01
CA SER A 210 9.80 34.53 -5.98
C SER A 210 9.16 34.44 -4.60
N ASP A 211 8.03 35.12 -4.39
CA ASP A 211 7.21 35.07 -3.18
C ASP A 211 5.94 34.23 -3.37
N ALA A 212 5.86 33.44 -4.45
CA ALA A 212 4.77 32.50 -4.65
C ALA A 212 4.78 31.44 -3.54
N VAL A 213 3.65 31.30 -2.84
CA VAL A 213 3.49 30.28 -1.80
C VAL A 213 3.51 28.91 -2.45
N SER A 214 4.34 28.01 -1.93
CA SER A 214 4.39 26.61 -2.39
C SER A 214 3.00 25.98 -2.37
N GLY A 215 2.69 25.14 -3.35
CA GLY A 215 1.33 24.62 -3.52
C GLY A 215 1.15 23.77 -4.77
N VAL A 216 0.01 23.10 -4.83
CA VAL A 216 -0.53 22.55 -6.07
C VAL A 216 -1.29 23.66 -6.80
N TYR A 217 -0.96 23.85 -8.07
CA TYR A 217 -1.54 24.86 -8.95
C TYR A 217 -2.23 24.16 -10.12
N ILE A 218 -3.25 24.83 -10.66
CA ILE A 218 -3.88 24.43 -11.91
C ILE A 218 -3.80 25.58 -12.92
N ALA A 219 -3.44 25.24 -14.15
CA ALA A 219 -3.58 26.13 -15.30
C ALA A 219 -4.87 25.78 -16.04
N LYS A 220 -5.95 26.53 -15.78
CA LYS A 220 -7.25 26.33 -16.45
C LYS A 220 -7.24 26.98 -17.83
N LEU A 221 -7.31 26.16 -18.87
CA LEU A 221 -7.43 26.58 -20.26
C LEU A 221 -8.88 26.92 -20.56
N VAL A 222 -9.16 28.05 -21.19
CA VAL A 222 -10.52 28.43 -21.60
C VAL A 222 -10.52 29.09 -22.98
N ARG A 223 -11.25 28.52 -23.94
CA ARG A 223 -11.45 29.13 -25.27
C ARG A 223 -12.26 30.41 -25.20
N GLN A 224 -11.94 31.36 -26.07
CA GLN A 224 -12.55 32.68 -26.16
C GLN A 224 -12.89 33.10 -27.60
N ASP A 225 -12.91 32.14 -28.53
CA ASP A 225 -13.23 32.35 -29.95
C ASP A 225 -14.70 32.07 -30.30
N GLY A 226 -15.56 31.93 -29.28
CA GLY A 226 -16.99 31.63 -29.45
C GLY A 226 -17.32 30.13 -29.48
N THR A 227 -16.32 29.24 -29.48
CA THR A 227 -16.51 27.80 -29.26
C THR A 227 -16.21 27.46 -27.80
N PHE A 228 -17.10 26.73 -27.14
CA PHE A 228 -16.85 26.25 -25.78
C PHE A 228 -15.68 25.26 -25.76
N GLY A 229 -14.82 25.39 -24.75
CA GLY A 229 -13.75 24.45 -24.48
C GLY A 229 -12.98 24.87 -23.25
N GLU A 230 -12.83 23.97 -22.30
CA GLU A 230 -12.03 24.15 -21.09
C GLU A 230 -11.31 22.86 -20.70
N ASN A 231 -10.13 23.01 -20.08
CA ASN A 231 -9.29 21.90 -19.63
C ASN A 231 -8.37 22.41 -18.51
N GLN A 232 -7.71 21.53 -17.76
CA GLN A 232 -6.82 21.88 -16.66
C GLN A 232 -5.47 21.17 -16.81
N ILE A 233 -4.43 21.84 -16.36
CA ILE A 233 -3.07 21.28 -16.26
C ILE A 233 -2.63 21.45 -14.80
N PRO A 234 -2.49 20.36 -14.02
CA PRO A 234 -1.92 20.46 -12.69
C PRO A 234 -0.40 20.69 -12.79
N PHE A 235 0.15 21.46 -11.86
CA PHE A 235 1.60 21.60 -11.67
C PHE A 235 1.91 22.04 -10.25
N ILE A 236 3.11 21.78 -9.78
CA ILE A 236 3.55 22.10 -8.42
C ILE A 236 4.46 23.32 -8.47
N VAL A 237 4.20 24.30 -7.61
CA VAL A 237 5.18 25.34 -7.29
C VAL A 237 5.82 24.95 -5.98
N ARG A 238 7.12 24.64 -6.04
CA ARG A 238 7.95 24.30 -4.89
C ARG A 238 8.47 25.57 -4.21
N ASP A 239 9.04 25.38 -3.04
CA ASP A 239 9.91 26.35 -2.38
C ASP A 239 11.11 25.58 -1.84
N ASP A 240 12.19 25.52 -2.61
CA ASP A 240 13.37 24.70 -2.29
C ASP A 240 14.13 25.21 -1.05
N ALA A 241 13.85 26.44 -0.63
CA ALA A 241 14.36 27.04 0.59
C ALA A 241 13.41 26.86 1.80
N SER A 242 12.27 26.19 1.63
CA SER A 242 11.28 26.00 2.69
C SER A 242 11.84 25.18 3.85
N HIS A 243 11.43 25.57 5.06
CA HIS A 243 11.59 24.84 6.30
C HIS A 243 10.24 24.66 7.01
N SER A 244 9.16 24.55 6.23
CA SER A 244 7.83 24.31 6.77
C SER A 244 7.80 23.04 7.61
N ASP A 245 6.91 22.98 8.60
CA ASP A 245 6.77 21.81 9.45
C ASP A 245 6.41 20.54 8.64
N ILE A 246 5.57 20.67 7.61
CA ILE A 246 5.10 19.58 6.75
C ILE A 246 5.61 19.78 5.32
N VAL A 247 6.03 18.70 4.67
CA VAL A 247 6.11 18.61 3.21
C VAL A 247 5.11 17.56 2.70
N PHE A 248 4.29 17.95 1.74
CA PHE A 248 3.28 17.10 1.11
C PHE A 248 3.75 16.69 -0.29
N GLN A 249 3.79 15.39 -0.56
CA GLN A 249 4.04 14.83 -1.89
C GLN A 249 2.72 14.62 -2.64
N THR A 250 2.69 14.99 -3.93
CA THR A 250 1.60 14.56 -4.82
C THR A 250 1.88 13.20 -5.47
N ALA A 251 0.82 12.44 -5.78
CA ALA A 251 0.90 11.12 -6.42
C ALA A 251 0.96 11.18 -7.96
N ASP A 252 1.78 12.08 -8.53
CA ASP A 252 1.72 12.38 -9.96
C ASP A 252 2.20 11.25 -10.88
N GLU A 253 3.05 10.35 -10.38
CA GLU A 253 3.40 9.11 -11.04
C GLU A 253 2.15 8.25 -11.28
N THR A 254 1.27 8.14 -10.29
CA THR A 254 -0.02 7.45 -10.42
C THR A 254 -0.93 8.16 -11.41
N TRP A 255 -1.03 9.50 -11.33
CA TRP A 255 -1.82 10.26 -12.30
C TRP A 255 -1.41 9.92 -13.73
N GLN A 256 -0.11 9.80 -13.99
CA GLN A 256 0.41 9.42 -15.30
C GLN A 256 0.25 7.92 -15.60
N ALA A 257 0.45 7.04 -14.63
CA ALA A 257 0.29 5.60 -14.81
C ALA A 257 -1.12 5.21 -15.26
N TYR A 258 -2.14 5.94 -14.79
CA TYR A 258 -3.54 5.75 -15.16
C TYR A 258 -3.98 6.62 -16.35
N ASN A 259 -3.28 7.72 -16.66
CA ASN A 259 -3.60 8.58 -17.80
C ASN A 259 -3.49 7.86 -19.16
N GLY A 260 -4.64 7.62 -19.79
CA GLY A 260 -4.78 6.98 -21.11
C GLY A 260 -4.55 7.89 -22.31
N TRP A 261 -4.21 9.16 -22.10
CA TRP A 261 -3.94 10.08 -23.19
C TRP A 261 -2.86 9.51 -24.12
N GLY A 262 -3.11 9.60 -25.43
CA GLY A 262 -2.24 9.06 -26.47
C GLY A 262 -2.58 7.61 -26.89
N GLY A 263 -3.41 6.90 -26.10
CA GLY A 263 -4.01 5.62 -26.47
C GLY A 263 -3.66 4.44 -25.56
N ALA A 264 -2.73 4.59 -24.63
CA ALA A 264 -2.35 3.55 -23.67
C ALA A 264 -1.88 4.17 -22.34
N ASN A 265 -2.10 3.43 -21.26
CA ASN A 265 -1.57 3.69 -19.91
C ASN A 265 -0.86 2.40 -19.41
N PHE A 266 -0.54 2.28 -18.12
CA PHE A 266 0.09 1.06 -17.58
C PHE A 266 -0.85 -0.13 -17.38
N TYR A 267 -2.12 0.03 -17.72
CA TYR A 267 -3.16 -0.96 -17.46
C TYR A 267 -3.80 -1.53 -18.73
N GLY A 268 -3.79 -0.79 -19.83
CA GLY A 268 -4.28 -1.25 -21.12
C GLY A 268 -4.19 -0.19 -22.22
N GLY A 269 -4.86 -0.46 -23.34
CA GLY A 269 -4.91 0.44 -24.49
C GLY A 269 -4.34 -0.19 -25.77
N ASN A 270 -3.52 0.58 -26.51
CA ASN A 270 -2.94 0.19 -27.79
C ASN A 270 -1.40 0.06 -27.80
N GLY A 271 -0.80 -0.10 -26.63
CA GLY A 271 0.63 -0.36 -26.42
C GLY A 271 1.06 -1.81 -26.74
N PRO A 272 2.37 -2.11 -26.61
CA PRO A 272 2.96 -3.35 -27.10
C PRO A 272 2.80 -4.55 -26.16
N ALA A 273 2.39 -4.34 -24.92
CA ALA A 273 2.35 -5.40 -23.92
C ALA A 273 1.31 -6.49 -24.27
N THR A 274 1.68 -7.74 -23.99
CA THR A 274 0.83 -8.93 -24.17
C THR A 274 0.53 -9.59 -22.83
N GLY A 275 -0.53 -10.40 -22.74
CA GLY A 275 -0.89 -11.11 -21.51
C GLY A 275 -1.75 -10.26 -20.57
N GLN A 276 -1.44 -10.27 -19.27
CA GLN A 276 -2.15 -9.43 -18.29
C GLN A 276 -1.90 -7.95 -18.56
N GLY A 277 -3.00 -7.18 -18.64
CA GLY A 277 -2.96 -5.80 -19.10
C GLY A 277 -2.62 -5.66 -20.59
N ALA A 278 -2.98 -6.62 -21.45
CA ALA A 278 -2.72 -6.56 -22.88
C ALA A 278 -3.07 -5.19 -23.49
N GLY A 279 -2.15 -4.63 -24.26
CA GLY A 279 -2.27 -3.28 -24.81
C GLY A 279 -1.78 -2.15 -23.91
N ARG A 280 -1.24 -2.43 -22.71
CA ARG A 280 -0.58 -1.39 -21.89
C ARG A 280 0.73 -0.90 -22.51
N ALA A 281 1.13 0.30 -22.13
CA ALA A 281 2.49 0.81 -22.32
C ALA A 281 3.44 0.25 -21.25
N TYR A 282 4.73 0.15 -21.58
CA TYR A 282 5.82 -0.09 -20.63
C TYR A 282 6.45 1.22 -20.11
N ALA A 283 6.17 2.34 -20.79
CA ALA A 283 6.65 3.65 -20.37
C ALA A 283 5.67 4.75 -20.79
N VAL A 284 5.37 5.68 -19.88
CA VAL A 284 4.47 6.81 -20.09
C VAL A 284 5.22 8.13 -19.95
N SER A 285 4.88 9.13 -20.78
CA SER A 285 5.56 10.42 -20.80
C SER A 285 4.87 11.43 -19.88
N TYR A 286 5.65 12.33 -19.30
CA TYR A 286 5.19 13.56 -18.64
C TYR A 286 5.00 14.70 -19.66
N ASN A 287 5.53 14.56 -20.87
CA ASN A 287 5.27 15.50 -21.97
C ASN A 287 3.92 15.19 -22.64
N ARG A 288 2.83 15.13 -21.87
CA ARG A 288 1.50 14.90 -22.42
C ARG A 288 0.39 15.47 -21.53
N PRO A 289 -0.76 15.84 -22.10
CA PRO A 289 -1.95 16.22 -21.33
C PRO A 289 -2.36 15.15 -20.32
N ILE A 290 -2.82 15.60 -19.15
CA ILE A 290 -3.41 14.74 -18.13
C ILE A 290 -4.92 14.75 -18.26
N ALA A 291 -5.50 13.56 -18.34
CA ALA A 291 -6.91 13.29 -18.34
C ALA A 291 -7.56 13.78 -17.01
N THR A 292 -8.28 14.90 -17.04
CA THR A 292 -8.95 15.47 -15.85
C THR A 292 -10.46 15.25 -15.95
N ARG A 293 -11.02 14.43 -15.04
CA ARG A 293 -12.48 14.17 -14.93
C ARG A 293 -13.16 13.68 -16.22
N ASP A 294 -12.38 13.16 -17.16
CA ASP A 294 -12.78 12.69 -18.48
C ASP A 294 -12.74 11.17 -18.63
N GLY A 295 -12.20 10.45 -17.62
CA GLY A 295 -12.18 9.00 -17.55
C GLY A 295 -11.41 8.35 -18.70
N VAL A 296 -10.39 9.04 -19.23
CA VAL A 296 -9.64 8.57 -20.40
C VAL A 296 -8.57 7.57 -19.98
N GLY A 297 -8.81 6.29 -20.26
CA GLY A 297 -7.85 5.21 -20.04
C GLY A 297 -8.49 3.92 -19.58
N THR A 298 -7.76 2.82 -19.66
CA THR A 298 -8.19 1.54 -19.08
C THR A 298 -7.99 1.59 -17.56
N TYR A 299 -9.03 1.31 -16.78
CA TYR A 299 -9.05 1.38 -15.31
C TYR A 299 -8.74 2.76 -14.70
N ALA A 300 -8.85 3.85 -15.48
CA ALA A 300 -8.65 5.21 -14.98
C ALA A 300 -9.94 5.77 -14.36
N GLY A 301 -9.85 6.39 -13.20
CA GLY A 301 -10.95 7.17 -12.62
C GLY A 301 -10.50 8.28 -11.68
N PRO A 302 -11.44 9.04 -11.08
CA PRO A 302 -11.10 10.14 -10.18
C PRO A 302 -10.30 9.70 -8.95
N GLN A 303 -10.40 8.43 -8.54
CA GLN A 303 -9.64 7.85 -7.44
C GLN A 303 -8.12 7.80 -7.69
N ASP A 304 -7.69 7.88 -8.96
CA ASP A 304 -6.28 7.84 -9.36
C ASP A 304 -5.73 9.25 -9.65
N TYR A 305 -6.47 10.29 -9.23
CA TYR A 305 -6.18 11.69 -9.56
C TYR A 305 -6.38 12.64 -8.38
N LEU A 306 -5.70 13.79 -8.46
CA LEU A 306 -5.65 14.87 -7.48
C LEU A 306 -6.97 15.16 -6.75
N PHE A 307 -8.07 15.35 -7.49
CA PHE A 307 -9.35 15.77 -6.91
C PHE A 307 -10.11 14.65 -6.19
N GLY A 308 -9.85 13.38 -6.52
CA GLY A 308 -10.51 12.27 -5.85
C GLY A 308 -9.77 11.85 -4.58
N ALA A 309 -8.44 11.86 -4.56
CA ALA A 309 -7.67 11.20 -3.50
C ALA A 309 -6.88 12.17 -2.59
N GLU A 310 -6.37 13.28 -3.11
CA GLU A 310 -5.39 14.12 -2.40
C GLU A 310 -5.97 15.47 -1.93
N TYR A 311 -6.82 16.08 -2.76
CA TYR A 311 -7.26 17.47 -2.59
C TYR A 311 -8.01 17.72 -1.27
N ALA A 312 -8.75 16.73 -0.76
CA ALA A 312 -9.38 16.81 0.55
C ALA A 312 -8.36 16.99 1.69
N GLY A 313 -7.20 16.32 1.59
CA GLY A 313 -6.09 16.45 2.55
C GLY A 313 -5.41 17.82 2.46
N ILE A 314 -5.14 18.29 1.24
CA ILE A 314 -4.59 19.63 0.97
C ILE A 314 -5.50 20.70 1.58
N TYR A 315 -6.80 20.63 1.28
CA TYR A 315 -7.80 21.57 1.77
C TYR A 315 -7.85 21.60 3.30
N TRP A 316 -7.82 20.44 3.96
CA TRP A 316 -7.90 20.37 5.43
C TRP A 316 -6.64 20.86 6.14
N LEU A 317 -5.45 20.53 5.61
CA LEU A 317 -4.18 21.03 6.13
C LEU A 317 -4.16 22.56 6.09
N GLU A 318 -4.55 23.15 4.95
CA GLU A 318 -4.59 24.59 4.81
C GLU A 318 -5.72 25.23 5.63
N GLN A 319 -6.90 24.61 5.72
CA GLN A 319 -7.99 25.10 6.57
C GLN A 319 -7.55 25.26 8.03
N ASN A 320 -6.70 24.35 8.50
CA ASN A 320 -6.12 24.38 9.84
C ASN A 320 -4.75 25.09 9.88
N GLY A 321 -4.40 25.85 8.84
CA GLY A 321 -3.23 26.73 8.82
C GLY A 321 -1.93 26.02 9.19
N TYR A 322 -1.81 24.72 8.90
CA TYR A 322 -0.55 24.01 9.08
C TYR A 322 0.49 24.59 8.14
N ASP A 323 1.73 24.67 8.62
CA ASP A 323 2.85 25.14 7.81
C ASP A 323 3.27 24.02 6.86
N VAL A 324 2.81 24.09 5.60
CA VAL A 324 3.01 23.05 4.59
C VAL A 324 3.60 23.61 3.30
N SER A 325 4.59 22.91 2.75
CA SER A 325 5.10 23.07 1.38
C SER A 325 4.88 21.79 0.57
N TYR A 326 5.03 21.86 -0.74
CA TYR A 326 4.61 20.81 -1.66
C TYR A 326 5.72 20.41 -2.63
N LEU A 327 5.84 19.10 -2.85
CA LEU A 327 6.71 18.47 -3.85
C LEU A 327 5.88 17.52 -4.72
N SER A 328 6.30 17.28 -5.96
CA SER A 328 5.79 16.16 -6.76
C SER A 328 6.55 14.87 -6.40
N GLY A 329 6.02 13.68 -6.68
CA GLY A 329 6.72 12.42 -6.43
C GLY A 329 8.04 12.34 -7.19
N VAL A 330 8.07 12.87 -8.43
CA VAL A 330 9.32 12.98 -9.19
C VAL A 330 10.32 13.93 -8.53
N ASP A 331 9.87 14.94 -7.80
CA ASP A 331 10.75 15.83 -7.03
C ASP A 331 11.33 15.14 -5.80
N VAL A 332 10.63 14.18 -5.21
CA VAL A 332 11.15 13.37 -4.10
C VAL A 332 12.24 12.42 -4.57
N ASP A 333 12.20 11.93 -5.81
CA ASP A 333 13.37 11.30 -6.46
C ASP A 333 14.52 12.31 -6.65
N ARG A 334 14.26 13.41 -7.37
CA ARG A 334 15.28 14.38 -7.82
C ARG A 334 15.97 15.12 -6.68
N TYR A 335 15.22 15.46 -5.63
CA TYR A 335 15.58 16.42 -4.60
C TYR A 335 15.33 15.88 -3.19
N GLY A 336 15.50 14.57 -2.98
CA GLY A 336 15.22 13.91 -1.69
C GLY A 336 15.90 14.53 -0.47
N SER A 337 17.02 15.24 -0.62
CA SER A 337 17.65 15.98 0.49
C SER A 337 16.77 17.10 1.06
N LEU A 338 15.84 17.65 0.28
CA LEU A 338 14.90 18.68 0.74
C LEU A 338 13.95 18.15 1.82
N LEU A 339 13.67 16.83 1.85
CA LEU A 339 12.84 16.23 2.89
C LEU A 339 13.37 16.50 4.31
N LEU A 340 14.70 16.62 4.45
CA LEU A 340 15.38 16.88 5.73
C LEU A 340 15.16 18.31 6.26
N ASN A 341 14.57 19.21 5.47
CA ASN A 341 14.24 20.56 5.91
C ASN A 341 12.97 20.61 6.77
N HIS A 342 12.20 19.52 6.79
CA HIS A 342 10.85 19.45 7.36
C HIS A 342 10.80 18.49 8.57
N LYS A 343 9.75 18.61 9.38
CA LYS A 343 9.51 17.69 10.52
C LYS A 343 8.75 16.44 10.10
N THR A 344 7.85 16.57 9.13
CA THR A 344 6.99 15.48 8.67
C THR A 344 6.86 15.50 7.15
N TYR A 345 6.99 14.32 6.54
CA TYR A 345 6.61 14.02 5.17
C TYR A 345 5.21 13.40 5.13
N VAL A 346 4.36 13.88 4.24
CA VAL A 346 3.00 13.37 3.99
C VAL A 346 2.90 12.85 2.56
N ASP A 347 2.52 11.59 2.44
CA ASP A 347 2.01 10.97 1.23
C ASP A 347 0.50 10.76 1.37
N ALA A 348 -0.27 10.89 0.29
CA ALA A 348 -1.73 10.83 0.38
C ALA A 348 -2.40 10.32 -0.90
N GLY A 349 -3.55 9.68 -0.72
CA GLY A 349 -4.44 9.30 -1.81
C GLY A 349 -4.12 7.91 -2.37
N HIS A 350 -3.84 7.82 -3.67
CA HIS A 350 -3.52 6.56 -4.35
C HIS A 350 -2.10 6.64 -4.91
N ASP A 351 -1.07 6.53 -4.07
CA ASP A 351 0.32 6.71 -4.52
C ASP A 351 1.02 5.38 -4.87
N GLU A 352 0.43 4.67 -5.84
CA GLU A 352 0.79 3.31 -6.23
C GLU A 352 2.20 3.17 -6.86
N TYR A 353 2.70 4.20 -7.54
CA TYR A 353 3.91 4.11 -8.37
C TYR A 353 5.08 4.88 -7.77
N TRP A 354 6.06 4.17 -7.24
CA TRP A 354 7.25 4.78 -6.65
C TRP A 354 8.51 4.40 -7.39
N SER A 355 9.36 5.39 -7.64
CA SER A 355 10.71 5.09 -8.13
C SER A 355 11.57 4.49 -7.01
N GLY A 356 12.56 3.67 -7.39
CA GLY A 356 13.47 3.09 -6.39
C GLY A 356 14.22 4.15 -5.57
N GLN A 357 14.62 5.26 -6.19
CA GLN A 357 15.35 6.34 -5.53
C GLN A 357 14.44 7.21 -4.66
N GLN A 358 13.19 7.47 -5.06
CA GLN A 358 12.18 8.09 -4.20
C GLN A 358 12.00 7.31 -2.89
N ARG A 359 11.80 5.98 -2.96
CA ARG A 359 11.73 5.15 -1.74
C ARG A 359 12.99 5.28 -0.88
N THR A 360 14.17 5.20 -1.50
CA THR A 360 15.45 5.36 -0.80
C THR A 360 15.55 6.72 -0.10
N ASN A 361 15.07 7.79 -0.72
CA ASN A 361 15.10 9.14 -0.14
C ASN A 361 14.14 9.28 1.04
N VAL A 362 12.94 8.69 0.96
CA VAL A 362 11.96 8.68 2.06
C VAL A 362 12.44 7.84 3.24
N GLU A 363 13.03 6.66 2.98
CA GLU A 363 13.68 5.83 4.00
C GLU A 363 14.84 6.60 4.67
N ALA A 364 15.67 7.30 3.89
CA ALA A 364 16.75 8.12 4.42
C ALA A 364 16.24 9.30 5.27
N ALA A 365 15.13 9.92 4.90
CA ALA A 365 14.50 10.97 5.69
C ALA A 365 13.96 10.44 7.02
N ARG A 366 13.26 9.30 7.01
CA ARG A 366 12.83 8.58 8.23
C ARG A 366 14.01 8.28 9.13
N ASP A 367 15.08 7.72 8.57
CA ASP A 367 16.27 7.31 9.32
C ASP A 367 17.08 8.51 9.83
N ALA A 368 16.82 9.71 9.30
CA ALA A 368 17.34 10.99 9.80
C ALA A 368 16.43 11.69 10.83
N GLY A 369 15.24 11.13 11.13
CA GLY A 369 14.33 11.64 12.15
C GLY A 369 13.13 12.42 11.61
N VAL A 370 12.92 12.48 10.29
CA VAL A 370 11.70 13.05 9.69
C VAL A 370 10.55 12.07 9.89
N ASN A 371 9.45 12.53 10.48
CA ASN A 371 8.25 11.69 10.65
C ASN A 371 7.57 11.43 9.29
N LEU A 372 6.88 10.31 9.15
CA LEU A 372 6.16 9.96 7.92
C LEU A 372 4.67 9.75 8.20
N MET A 373 3.82 10.23 7.31
CA MET A 373 2.38 9.97 7.34
C MET A 373 1.92 9.52 5.95
N PHE A 374 1.37 8.31 5.87
CA PHE A 374 0.78 7.75 4.66
C PHE A 374 -0.74 7.80 4.80
N TRP A 375 -1.37 8.78 4.15
CA TRP A 375 -2.82 8.91 4.01
C TRP A 375 -3.32 8.19 2.76
N SER A 376 -2.76 6.99 2.53
CA SER A 376 -2.90 6.22 1.31
C SER A 376 -3.23 4.76 1.63
N GLY A 377 -3.67 4.04 0.61
CA GLY A 377 -3.64 2.59 0.49
C GLY A 377 -3.08 2.24 -0.89
N ASN A 378 -2.60 1.02 -1.08
CA ASN A 378 -1.87 0.61 -2.27
C ASN A 378 -0.62 1.48 -2.56
N GLU A 379 -0.08 2.21 -1.58
CA GLU A 379 1.13 3.00 -1.78
C GLU A 379 2.39 2.14 -1.92
N VAL A 380 3.40 2.67 -2.62
CA VAL A 380 4.72 2.03 -2.75
C VAL A 380 4.62 0.61 -3.38
N TYR A 381 3.59 0.36 -4.19
CA TYR A 381 3.32 -0.98 -4.69
C TYR A 381 4.15 -1.31 -5.94
N TRP A 382 4.04 -0.51 -6.99
CA TRP A 382 4.84 -0.68 -8.22
C TRP A 382 6.15 0.07 -8.14
N ARG A 383 7.26 -0.66 -8.33
CA ARG A 383 8.56 -0.04 -8.54
C ARG A 383 8.65 0.51 -9.96
N THR A 384 9.07 1.76 -10.08
CA THR A 384 9.33 2.44 -11.36
C THR A 384 10.78 2.91 -11.46
N ARG A 385 11.13 3.43 -12.64
CA ARG A 385 12.35 4.21 -12.84
C ARG A 385 12.11 5.35 -13.83
N TRP A 386 12.99 6.34 -13.77
CA TRP A 386 12.93 7.52 -14.65
C TRP A 386 13.77 7.36 -15.90
N GLY A 387 13.20 7.80 -17.01
CA GLY A 387 13.86 7.97 -18.30
C GLY A 387 13.78 9.40 -18.83
N ASN A 388 14.58 9.65 -19.86
CA ASN A 388 14.55 10.91 -20.60
C ASN A 388 13.33 10.98 -21.52
N ALA A 389 12.98 12.19 -21.95
CA ALA A 389 11.97 12.45 -22.96
C ALA A 389 12.30 11.70 -24.26
N TYR A 390 11.26 11.25 -24.96
CA TYR A 390 11.44 10.63 -26.29
C TYR A 390 11.69 11.67 -27.39
N SER A 391 11.42 12.94 -27.11
CA SER A 391 11.76 14.06 -27.98
C SER A 391 13.27 14.26 -28.14
N ALA A 392 13.66 14.94 -29.21
CA ALA A 392 15.07 15.11 -29.59
C ALA A 392 15.92 15.92 -28.58
N ASP A 393 15.28 16.68 -27.69
CA ASP A 393 15.96 17.39 -26.60
C ASP A 393 16.40 16.45 -25.47
N GLY A 394 15.82 15.25 -25.36
CA GLY A 394 16.22 14.22 -24.41
C GLY A 394 16.15 14.68 -22.95
N THR A 395 15.24 15.62 -22.63
CA THR A 395 15.11 16.21 -21.29
C THR A 395 14.92 15.11 -20.23
N PRO A 396 15.75 15.07 -19.17
CA PRO A 396 15.68 14.01 -18.16
C PRO A 396 14.38 14.08 -17.36
N TYR A 397 14.02 12.97 -16.69
CA TYR A 397 12.81 12.88 -15.86
C TYR A 397 11.53 13.30 -16.59
N ARG A 398 11.33 12.73 -17.77
CA ARG A 398 10.12 12.96 -18.60
C ARG A 398 9.42 11.67 -18.98
N THR A 399 9.98 10.51 -18.65
CA THR A 399 9.37 9.22 -18.94
C THR A 399 9.37 8.37 -17.67
N LEU A 400 8.19 8.00 -17.19
CA LEU A 400 8.01 7.03 -16.13
C LEU A 400 7.99 5.63 -16.76
N ILE A 401 8.80 4.71 -16.25
CA ILE A 401 8.97 3.37 -16.83
C ILE A 401 8.53 2.32 -15.81
N SER A 402 7.62 1.44 -16.22
CA SER A 402 7.27 0.23 -15.49
C SER A 402 6.92 -0.89 -16.46
N TYR A 403 7.71 -1.97 -16.41
CA TYR A 403 7.37 -3.18 -17.15
C TYR A 403 6.30 -4.01 -16.44
N LYS A 404 5.95 -3.68 -15.19
CA LYS A 404 5.09 -4.51 -14.31
C LYS A 404 5.53 -5.97 -14.38
N GLU A 405 6.82 -6.22 -14.14
CA GLU A 405 7.42 -7.55 -14.30
C GLU A 405 6.73 -8.61 -13.47
N THR A 406 6.06 -8.21 -12.38
CA THR A 406 5.22 -9.12 -11.59
C THR A 406 4.14 -9.81 -12.42
N TRP A 407 3.55 -9.11 -13.40
CA TRP A 407 2.58 -9.62 -14.38
C TRP A 407 3.21 -10.46 -15.49
N GLY A 408 4.54 -10.54 -15.53
CA GLY A 408 5.28 -11.38 -16.45
C GLY A 408 5.24 -12.87 -16.08
N PRO A 409 5.64 -13.75 -17.02
CA PRO A 409 5.82 -15.17 -16.74
C PRO A 409 6.79 -15.40 -15.58
N ALA A 410 6.50 -16.40 -14.74
CA ALA A 410 7.37 -16.75 -13.62
C ALA A 410 8.81 -17.04 -14.07
N GLY A 411 9.79 -16.50 -13.33
CA GLY A 411 11.22 -16.72 -13.59
C GLY A 411 11.76 -16.03 -14.86
N THR A 412 10.98 -15.18 -15.52
CA THR A 412 11.40 -14.48 -16.75
C THR A 412 11.30 -12.97 -16.57
N SER A 413 12.40 -12.25 -16.76
CA SER A 413 12.37 -10.79 -16.87
C SER A 413 11.90 -10.39 -18.26
N ILE A 414 10.94 -9.46 -18.31
CA ILE A 414 10.47 -8.81 -19.54
C ILE A 414 11.06 -7.41 -19.71
N ASP A 415 11.74 -6.92 -18.68
CA ASP A 415 12.46 -5.66 -18.71
C ASP A 415 13.83 -5.87 -19.40
N PRO A 416 14.19 -5.07 -20.40
CA PRO A 416 15.49 -5.19 -21.06
C PRO A 416 16.67 -4.72 -20.19
N SER A 417 16.42 -4.14 -19.03
CA SER A 417 17.44 -3.73 -18.05
C SER A 417 17.54 -4.70 -16.87
N ASN A 418 18.50 -4.49 -15.97
CA ASN A 418 18.64 -5.26 -14.72
C ASN A 418 17.93 -4.60 -13.51
N GLU A 419 17.21 -3.51 -13.73
CA GLU A 419 16.45 -2.82 -12.69
C GLU A 419 15.04 -3.37 -12.61
N TRP A 420 14.62 -3.77 -11.40
CA TRP A 420 13.30 -4.33 -11.16
C TRP A 420 12.19 -3.29 -11.36
N THR A 421 11.20 -3.58 -12.20
CA THR A 421 9.99 -2.73 -12.31
C THR A 421 8.69 -3.52 -12.13
N GLY A 422 8.74 -4.59 -11.33
CA GLY A 422 7.56 -5.23 -10.74
C GLY A 422 7.19 -4.63 -9.39
N THR A 423 6.37 -5.34 -8.61
CA THR A 423 5.97 -4.90 -7.28
C THR A 423 7.16 -4.95 -6.32
N PHE A 424 7.24 -4.01 -5.38
CA PHE A 424 8.36 -3.93 -4.44
C PHE A 424 8.54 -5.22 -3.62
N ARG A 425 7.44 -5.88 -3.27
CA ARG A 425 7.41 -7.14 -2.50
C ARG A 425 7.88 -8.38 -3.25
N ASP A 426 7.84 -8.41 -4.58
CA ASP A 426 8.07 -9.63 -5.37
C ASP A 426 9.57 -9.99 -5.40
N PRO A 427 9.97 -11.13 -4.80
CA PRO A 427 11.37 -11.51 -4.73
C PRO A 427 11.80 -12.40 -5.89
N ARG A 428 10.90 -12.79 -6.83
CA ARG A 428 11.12 -13.90 -7.76
C ARG A 428 12.38 -13.76 -8.62
N LEU A 429 12.81 -12.53 -8.92
CA LEU A 429 14.01 -12.25 -9.70
C LEU A 429 15.13 -11.59 -8.88
N SER A 430 15.04 -11.52 -7.54
CA SER A 430 16.01 -10.80 -6.69
C SER A 430 16.90 -11.76 -5.89
N PRO A 431 18.24 -11.76 -6.09
CA PRO A 431 19.01 -11.42 -7.30
C PRO A 431 18.77 -12.45 -8.43
N PRO A 432 18.92 -12.10 -9.74
CA PRO A 432 19.83 -11.08 -10.31
C PRO A 432 19.30 -9.64 -10.53
N ALA A 433 17.99 -9.38 -10.42
CA ALA A 433 17.40 -8.04 -10.55
C ALA A 433 17.55 -7.22 -9.26
N ILE A 434 17.73 -5.90 -9.41
CA ILE A 434 17.92 -4.98 -8.28
C ILE A 434 16.59 -4.30 -7.93
N GLY A 435 16.14 -4.45 -6.68
CA GLY A 435 15.04 -3.67 -6.11
C GLY A 435 13.74 -4.43 -5.76
N GLY A 436 13.67 -5.74 -6.02
CA GLY A 436 12.56 -6.59 -5.58
C GLY A 436 12.83 -7.29 -4.23
N GLY A 437 11.78 -7.83 -3.61
CA GLY A 437 11.83 -8.51 -2.31
C GLY A 437 11.87 -7.58 -1.09
N ASN A 438 11.45 -6.33 -1.27
CA ASN A 438 11.38 -5.30 -0.22
C ASN A 438 9.93 -4.80 -0.09
N PRO A 439 9.04 -5.52 0.63
CA PRO A 439 7.62 -5.17 0.70
C PRO A 439 7.38 -3.79 1.33
N GLU A 440 6.20 -3.26 1.08
CA GLU A 440 5.74 -1.91 1.44
C GLU A 440 5.69 -1.75 2.96
N ASN A 441 5.27 -2.81 3.68
CA ASN A 441 5.12 -2.78 5.13
C ASN A 441 6.44 -2.57 5.89
N SER A 442 7.59 -2.86 5.29
CA SER A 442 8.90 -2.52 5.89
C SER A 442 9.16 -1.02 6.00
N LEU A 443 8.41 -0.21 5.24
CA LEU A 443 8.42 1.25 5.32
C LEU A 443 7.15 1.77 5.98
N THR A 444 5.97 1.44 5.47
CA THR A 444 4.71 2.10 5.87
C THR A 444 4.04 1.41 7.07
N GLY A 445 4.47 0.18 7.42
CA GLY A 445 3.81 -0.67 8.42
C GLY A 445 2.61 -1.45 7.88
N GLN A 446 2.26 -1.26 6.62
CA GLN A 446 1.12 -1.87 5.94
C GLN A 446 1.48 -2.29 4.52
N LEU A 447 0.72 -3.22 3.95
CA LEU A 447 0.90 -3.61 2.56
C LEU A 447 -0.42 -3.94 1.87
N PHE A 448 -0.52 -3.50 0.61
CA PHE A 448 -1.69 -3.71 -0.24
C PHE A 448 -2.17 -5.16 -0.28
N LYS A 449 -3.46 -5.37 -0.02
CA LYS A 449 -4.06 -6.70 -0.04
C LYS A 449 -5.45 -6.77 -0.65
N VAL A 450 -6.20 -5.66 -0.71
CA VAL A 450 -7.57 -5.68 -1.23
C VAL A 450 -7.74 -4.72 -2.39
N ASP A 451 -7.83 -5.31 -3.57
CA ASP A 451 -7.99 -4.68 -4.89
C ASP A 451 -9.49 -4.42 -5.19
N ASP A 452 -10.19 -3.70 -4.31
CA ASP A 452 -11.61 -3.38 -4.54
C ASP A 452 -11.76 -2.25 -5.56
N VAL A 453 -12.46 -2.54 -6.65
CA VAL A 453 -12.73 -1.59 -7.73
C VAL A 453 -13.86 -0.59 -7.41
N GLY A 454 -13.97 -0.18 -6.13
CA GLY A 454 -14.91 0.82 -5.63
C GLY A 454 -16.33 0.31 -5.41
N GLY A 455 -16.53 -1.02 -5.47
CA GLY A 455 -17.85 -1.64 -5.34
C GLY A 455 -18.31 -1.81 -3.89
N ASN A 456 -17.38 -1.92 -2.94
CA ASN A 456 -17.69 -2.28 -1.54
C ASN A 456 -17.00 -1.39 -0.51
N LEU A 457 -17.09 -0.07 -0.69
CA LEU A 457 -16.56 0.89 0.29
C LEU A 457 -17.19 0.69 1.68
N ALA A 458 -16.33 0.63 2.69
CA ALA A 458 -16.70 0.25 4.05
C ALA A 458 -16.36 1.36 5.06
N ALA A 459 -16.74 1.13 6.31
CA ALA A 459 -16.33 1.96 7.44
C ALA A 459 -15.18 1.29 8.18
N ILE A 460 -14.29 2.10 8.74
CA ILE A 460 -13.27 1.61 9.69
C ILE A 460 -13.90 1.47 11.07
N THR A 461 -13.58 0.39 11.77
CA THR A 461 -14.00 0.14 13.16
C THR A 461 -12.85 0.21 14.15
N VAL A 462 -13.13 0.77 15.32
CA VAL A 462 -12.18 0.85 16.44
C VAL A 462 -12.76 0.10 17.63
N GLY A 463 -12.03 -0.91 18.12
CA GLY A 463 -12.42 -1.68 19.30
C GLY A 463 -12.20 -0.90 20.60
N SER A 464 -12.80 -1.36 21.69
CA SER A 464 -12.55 -0.79 23.02
C SER A 464 -11.10 -0.92 23.47
N ASP A 465 -10.37 -1.90 22.94
CA ASP A 465 -9.00 -2.20 23.32
C ASP A 465 -8.04 -1.12 22.75
N ASP A 466 -8.34 -0.58 21.57
CA ASP A 466 -7.57 0.53 20.97
C ASP A 466 -8.03 1.91 21.46
N ALA A 467 -9.13 2.00 22.21
CA ALA A 467 -9.82 3.24 22.46
C ALA A 467 -9.07 4.20 23.40
N ASN A 468 -8.31 3.64 24.35
CA ASN A 468 -7.54 4.40 25.33
C ASN A 468 -6.22 4.95 24.77
N LEU A 469 -5.81 4.54 23.56
CA LEU A 469 -4.59 5.01 22.93
C LEU A 469 -4.63 6.52 22.71
N ARG A 470 -3.50 7.19 22.97
CA ARG A 470 -3.32 8.64 22.81
C ARG A 470 -3.81 9.18 21.47
N PHE A 471 -3.74 8.40 20.40
CA PHE A 471 -4.22 8.75 19.07
C PHE A 471 -5.69 9.20 19.07
N TRP A 472 -6.53 8.54 19.86
CA TRP A 472 -7.98 8.78 19.94
C TRP A 472 -8.41 9.78 21.02
N ARG A 473 -7.47 10.41 21.75
CA ARG A 473 -7.80 11.40 22.78
C ARG A 473 -8.67 12.54 22.24
N ASN A 474 -9.50 13.15 23.10
CA ASN A 474 -10.44 14.21 22.72
C ASN A 474 -11.47 13.83 21.65
N THR A 475 -11.65 12.53 21.37
CA THR A 475 -12.71 12.03 20.50
C THR A 475 -13.75 11.25 21.30
N SER A 476 -14.88 10.92 20.67
CA SER A 476 -15.84 10.00 21.28
C SER A 476 -15.33 8.55 21.35
N VAL A 477 -14.30 8.17 20.59
CA VAL A 477 -13.69 6.83 20.64
C VAL A 477 -13.05 6.58 21.99
N ALA A 478 -12.37 7.58 22.57
CA ALA A 478 -11.75 7.47 23.89
C ALA A 478 -12.71 7.17 25.06
N ASN A 479 -14.03 7.22 24.82
CA ASN A 479 -15.05 6.92 25.82
C ASN A 479 -15.66 5.51 25.68
N LEU A 480 -15.19 4.71 24.71
CA LEU A 480 -15.66 3.34 24.53
C LEU A 480 -15.45 2.52 25.81
N GLN A 481 -16.47 1.78 26.19
CA GLN A 481 -16.42 0.81 27.29
C GLN A 481 -16.00 -0.57 26.75
N PRO A 482 -15.47 -1.47 27.60
CA PRO A 482 -15.07 -2.82 27.17
C PRO A 482 -16.15 -3.55 26.37
N GLY A 483 -15.77 -4.07 25.20
CA GLY A 483 -16.66 -4.76 24.26
C GLY A 483 -17.48 -3.85 23.34
N GLN A 484 -17.31 -2.53 23.42
CA GLN A 484 -17.90 -1.59 22.45
C GLN A 484 -16.99 -1.41 21.24
N THR A 485 -17.60 -0.98 20.14
CA THR A 485 -16.90 -0.65 18.89
C THR A 485 -17.41 0.69 18.38
N ALA A 486 -16.51 1.60 18.05
CA ALA A 486 -16.85 2.79 17.28
C ALA A 486 -16.77 2.45 15.78
N THR A 487 -17.78 2.84 15.02
CA THR A 487 -17.75 2.81 13.55
C THR A 487 -17.55 4.23 13.05
N LEU A 488 -16.50 4.45 12.25
CA LEU A 488 -16.26 5.71 11.55
C LEU A 488 -17.30 5.91 10.44
N THR A 489 -17.34 7.09 9.83
CA THR A 489 -18.19 7.28 8.64
C THR A 489 -17.84 6.25 7.56
N LYS A 490 -18.87 5.75 6.88
CA LYS A 490 -18.71 4.83 5.75
C LYS A 490 -17.95 5.53 4.61
N ASN A 491 -17.26 4.73 3.80
CA ASN A 491 -16.47 5.09 2.61
C ASN A 491 -15.01 5.46 2.88
N TYR A 492 -14.58 5.47 4.15
CA TYR A 492 -13.17 5.69 4.46
C TYR A 492 -12.29 4.46 4.22
N LEU A 493 -12.87 3.26 4.19
CA LEU A 493 -12.15 2.03 3.85
C LEU A 493 -12.44 1.64 2.41
N GLY A 494 -11.42 1.74 1.57
CA GLY A 494 -11.45 1.66 0.11
C GLY A 494 -10.83 2.90 -0.53
N TYR A 495 -10.87 3.10 -1.84
CA TYR A 495 -11.14 2.17 -2.94
C TYR A 495 -10.33 0.86 -2.78
N GLU A 496 -9.02 0.99 -2.65
CA GLU A 496 -8.08 -0.08 -2.29
C GLU A 496 -7.56 0.10 -0.88
N TRP A 497 -7.15 -1.00 -0.24
CA TRP A 497 -6.69 -0.95 1.14
C TRP A 497 -5.75 -2.09 1.54
N ASP A 498 -5.08 -1.85 2.66
CA ASP A 498 -3.89 -2.56 3.09
C ASP A 498 -4.10 -3.34 4.40
N GLU A 499 -3.25 -4.34 4.61
CA GLU A 499 -3.16 -5.10 5.86
C GLU A 499 -1.81 -4.86 6.55
N ALA A 500 -1.77 -5.14 7.85
CA ALA A 500 -0.52 -5.28 8.62
C ALA A 500 -0.32 -6.74 9.06
N PRO A 501 0.10 -7.64 8.13
CA PRO A 501 0.27 -9.06 8.41
C PRO A 501 1.63 -9.37 9.04
N ASP A 502 1.68 -10.31 9.99
CA ASP A 502 2.93 -10.86 10.55
C ASP A 502 3.69 -11.66 9.50
N ASN A 503 4.51 -10.98 8.69
CA ASN A 503 5.22 -11.55 7.55
C ASN A 503 6.74 -11.47 7.68
N GLY A 504 7.24 -10.99 8.83
CA GLY A 504 8.66 -10.81 9.12
C GLY A 504 9.28 -9.53 8.55
N PHE A 505 8.48 -8.66 7.92
CA PHE A 505 8.89 -7.34 7.46
C PHE A 505 8.25 -6.21 8.27
N ASP A 506 7.43 -6.54 9.27
CA ASP A 506 6.79 -5.57 10.14
C ASP A 506 7.82 -4.75 10.92
N PRO A 507 7.67 -3.42 10.98
CA PRO A 507 8.54 -2.57 11.79
C PRO A 507 8.45 -2.96 13.27
N ALA A 508 9.58 -2.87 13.96
CA ALA A 508 9.65 -3.18 15.38
C ALA A 508 8.69 -2.31 16.21
N GLY A 509 7.81 -2.94 16.98
CA GLY A 509 6.88 -2.25 17.86
C GLY A 509 5.71 -1.59 17.13
N LEU A 510 5.29 -2.14 15.99
CA LEU A 510 4.13 -1.66 15.25
C LEU A 510 2.86 -1.75 16.10
N VAL A 511 2.24 -0.61 16.38
CA VAL A 511 0.96 -0.50 17.09
C VAL A 511 -0.18 -0.43 16.08
N LYS A 512 -1.25 -1.17 16.34
CA LYS A 512 -2.51 -1.10 15.59
C LYS A 512 -3.46 -0.15 16.34
N LEU A 513 -4.00 0.85 15.65
CA LEU A 513 -4.86 1.89 16.24
C LEU A 513 -6.36 1.65 15.96
N SER A 514 -6.65 0.67 15.12
CA SER A 514 -7.99 0.23 14.77
C SER A 514 -7.92 -1.20 14.22
N SER A 515 -9.06 -1.87 14.09
CA SER A 515 -9.13 -3.18 13.45
C SER A 515 -10.49 -3.40 12.80
N THR A 516 -10.48 -3.65 11.49
CA THR A 516 -11.69 -3.89 10.69
C THR A 516 -11.50 -5.16 9.86
N THR A 517 -12.23 -6.22 10.21
CA THR A 517 -12.17 -7.50 9.49
C THR A 517 -13.40 -7.67 8.59
N LEU A 518 -13.16 -7.91 7.30
CA LEU A 518 -14.21 -8.04 6.29
C LEU A 518 -13.98 -9.26 5.38
N PRO A 519 -15.03 -9.98 4.97
CA PRO A 519 -14.93 -10.88 3.83
C PRO A 519 -14.82 -10.07 2.54
N VAL A 520 -13.87 -10.43 1.69
CA VAL A 520 -13.61 -9.77 0.40
C VAL A 520 -13.48 -10.83 -0.70
N ASN A 521 -13.72 -10.45 -1.95
CA ASN A 521 -13.55 -11.30 -3.13
C ASN A 521 -12.45 -10.81 -4.09
N THR A 522 -11.72 -9.77 -3.68
CA THR A 522 -10.62 -9.12 -4.41
C THR A 522 -9.31 -9.16 -3.62
N TYR A 523 -9.14 -10.15 -2.74
CA TYR A 523 -7.92 -10.32 -1.96
C TYR A 523 -6.76 -10.76 -2.83
N LEU A 524 -5.61 -10.11 -2.71
CA LEU A 524 -4.40 -10.46 -3.44
C LEU A 524 -3.76 -11.75 -2.91
N LEU A 525 -3.75 -12.79 -3.76
CA LEU A 525 -3.30 -14.14 -3.43
C LEU A 525 -1.82 -14.39 -3.70
N ASP A 526 -1.17 -13.50 -4.45
CA ASP A 526 0.24 -13.59 -4.82
C ASP A 526 0.91 -12.21 -4.73
N TYR A 527 2.00 -11.99 -5.46
CA TYR A 527 2.74 -10.72 -5.44
C TYR A 527 2.11 -9.61 -6.27
N GLY A 528 1.03 -9.87 -7.04
CA GLY A 528 0.31 -8.83 -7.78
C GLY A 528 -0.47 -9.25 -9.03
N ASN A 529 -0.67 -10.53 -9.30
CA ASN A 529 -1.33 -11.05 -10.50
C ASN A 529 -2.75 -11.53 -10.24
N THR A 530 -2.98 -12.18 -9.10
CA THR A 530 -4.17 -12.98 -8.88
C THR A 530 -4.92 -12.51 -7.66
N THR A 531 -6.22 -12.22 -7.83
CA THR A 531 -7.14 -11.91 -6.74
C THR A 531 -8.14 -13.04 -6.52
N GLY A 532 -8.69 -13.13 -5.31
CA GLY A 532 -9.74 -14.08 -4.97
C GLY A 532 -10.40 -13.79 -3.63
N SER A 533 -11.16 -14.75 -3.12
CA SER A 533 -11.88 -14.59 -1.85
C SER A 533 -11.04 -14.88 -0.64
N ALA A 534 -11.08 -13.99 0.36
CA ALA A 534 -10.46 -14.17 1.66
C ALA A 534 -11.22 -13.38 2.75
N THR A 535 -10.81 -13.57 4.00
CA THR A 535 -11.14 -12.64 5.08
C THR A 535 -9.93 -11.77 5.31
N ALA A 536 -10.11 -10.46 5.17
CA ALA A 536 -9.04 -9.48 5.25
C ALA A 536 -9.23 -8.55 6.46
N THR A 537 -8.14 -8.10 7.07
CA THR A 537 -8.15 -7.24 8.26
C THR A 537 -7.34 -5.96 8.04
N HIS A 538 -8.05 -4.86 7.89
CA HIS A 538 -7.48 -3.51 7.85
C HIS A 538 -7.14 -3.04 9.27
N ASN A 539 -6.01 -2.36 9.41
CA ASN A 539 -5.59 -1.69 10.65
C ASN A 539 -5.06 -0.30 10.30
N LEU A 540 -5.40 0.74 11.06
CA LEU A 540 -4.52 1.92 11.15
C LEU A 540 -3.26 1.52 11.92
N THR A 541 -2.09 2.01 11.51
CA THR A 541 -0.81 1.62 12.14
C THR A 541 0.06 2.80 12.52
N LEU A 542 0.88 2.62 13.56
CA LEU A 542 1.86 3.58 14.03
C LEU A 542 3.08 2.86 14.60
N TYR A 543 4.28 3.25 14.19
CA TYR A 543 5.52 2.79 14.81
C TYR A 543 6.53 3.92 14.97
N ARG A 544 7.58 3.67 15.76
CA ARG A 544 8.72 4.57 15.92
C ARG A 544 9.96 3.94 15.30
N ALA A 545 10.51 4.60 14.28
CA ALA A 545 11.77 4.20 13.68
C ALA A 545 12.95 4.36 14.66
N PRO A 546 14.09 3.67 14.47
CA PRO A 546 15.26 3.81 15.34
C PRO A 546 15.80 5.24 15.49
N SER A 547 15.55 6.10 14.50
CA SER A 547 15.87 7.53 14.51
C SER A 547 15.03 8.36 15.48
N GLY A 548 13.93 7.80 15.99
CA GLY A 548 12.91 8.50 16.77
C GLY A 548 11.72 8.98 15.93
N ALA A 549 11.79 8.95 14.60
CA ALA A 549 10.69 9.32 13.71
C ALA A 549 9.45 8.44 13.94
N LEU A 550 8.28 9.08 14.01
CA LEU A 550 6.99 8.41 13.99
C LEU A 550 6.57 8.15 12.54
N VAL A 551 6.03 6.97 12.28
CA VAL A 551 5.50 6.59 10.96
C VAL A 551 4.08 6.08 11.12
N PHE A 552 3.14 6.78 10.51
CA PHE A 552 1.71 6.47 10.53
C PHE A 552 1.25 5.95 9.16
N GLY A 553 0.50 4.85 9.14
CA GLY A 553 -0.16 4.30 7.96
C GLY A 553 -1.68 4.29 8.11
N ALA A 554 -2.40 4.92 7.17
CA ALA A 554 -3.85 4.86 7.09
C ALA A 554 -4.35 3.58 6.42
N GLY A 555 -3.59 3.03 5.48
CA GLY A 555 -3.85 1.75 4.80
C GLY A 555 -5.12 1.75 3.96
N THR A 556 -5.51 2.90 3.39
CA THR A 556 -6.71 3.07 2.58
C THR A 556 -6.63 4.33 1.72
N VAL A 557 -7.02 4.21 0.45
CA VAL A 557 -6.92 5.32 -0.53
C VAL A 557 -7.73 6.56 -0.11
N TYR A 558 -8.88 6.36 0.53
CA TYR A 558 -9.82 7.44 0.87
C TYR A 558 -9.72 7.99 2.30
N TRP A 559 -8.56 7.87 2.96
CA TRP A 559 -8.39 8.43 4.30
C TRP A 559 -8.67 9.94 4.35
N THR A 560 -8.25 10.68 3.32
CA THR A 560 -8.41 12.14 3.23
C THR A 560 -9.87 12.60 3.21
N TRP A 561 -10.83 11.75 2.82
CA TRP A 561 -12.26 12.07 2.83
C TRP A 561 -12.81 12.27 4.24
N GLY A 562 -12.15 11.66 5.25
CA GLY A 562 -12.45 11.93 6.65
C GLY A 562 -12.09 13.35 7.10
N LEU A 563 -11.16 13.99 6.39
CA LEU A 563 -10.63 15.32 6.71
C LEU A 563 -11.44 16.44 6.06
N SER A 564 -11.83 16.27 4.80
CA SER A 564 -12.67 17.21 4.05
C SER A 564 -13.64 16.47 3.14
N ASN A 565 -14.85 16.99 2.99
CA ASN A 565 -15.86 16.49 2.05
C ASN A 565 -15.73 17.10 0.63
N ASN A 566 -14.66 17.85 0.38
CA ASN A 566 -14.37 18.46 -0.92
C ASN A 566 -13.46 17.54 -1.73
N HIS A 567 -14.08 16.61 -2.45
CA HIS A 567 -13.42 15.63 -3.30
C HIS A 567 -14.37 15.19 -4.42
N ASP A 568 -13.80 14.61 -5.47
CA ASP A 568 -14.56 13.92 -6.52
C ASP A 568 -15.06 12.54 -6.03
N ASN A 569 -15.88 11.86 -6.84
CA ASN A 569 -16.62 10.62 -6.52
C ASN A 569 -17.81 10.84 -5.55
N GLU A 570 -18.24 9.79 -4.85
CA GLU A 570 -19.42 9.82 -3.98
C GLU A 570 -19.26 10.76 -2.79
N ALA A 571 -20.25 11.63 -2.59
CA ALA A 571 -20.29 12.54 -1.46
C ALA A 571 -20.16 11.80 -0.12
N THR A 572 -19.06 12.05 0.59
CA THR A 572 -18.76 11.41 1.86
C THR A 572 -18.64 12.50 2.95
N PRO A 573 -19.41 12.41 4.06
CA PRO A 573 -19.27 13.36 5.16
C PRO A 573 -17.90 13.27 5.83
N THR A 574 -17.41 14.38 6.40
CA THR A 574 -16.25 14.38 7.30
C THR A 574 -16.58 13.72 8.64
N ASP A 575 -15.55 13.29 9.38
CA ASP A 575 -15.71 12.73 10.73
C ASP A 575 -14.85 13.51 11.74
N PRO A 576 -15.44 14.16 12.74
CA PRO A 576 -14.69 14.93 13.73
C PRO A 576 -13.69 14.08 14.53
N ARG A 577 -13.93 12.76 14.64
CA ARG A 577 -12.97 11.85 15.29
C ARG A 577 -11.70 11.70 14.46
N VAL A 578 -11.83 11.58 13.13
CA VAL A 578 -10.69 11.47 12.20
C VAL A 578 -9.92 12.79 12.17
N GLN A 579 -10.63 13.91 12.04
CA GLN A 579 -10.02 15.25 12.06
C GLN A 579 -9.27 15.51 13.38
N GLN A 580 -9.86 15.17 14.52
CA GLN A 580 -9.20 15.31 15.82
C GLN A 580 -8.03 14.35 15.98
N ALA A 581 -8.11 13.11 15.48
CA ALA A 581 -7.01 12.16 15.52
C ALA A 581 -5.80 12.64 14.70
N MET A 582 -6.01 13.33 13.57
CA MET A 582 -4.90 13.95 12.83
C MET A 582 -4.31 15.16 13.56
N VAL A 583 -5.12 15.99 14.23
CA VAL A 583 -4.60 17.05 15.13
C VAL A 583 -3.78 16.44 16.26
N ASN A 584 -4.21 15.29 16.78
CA ASN A 584 -3.52 14.58 17.84
C ASN A 584 -2.15 14.07 17.38
N LEU A 585 -2.12 13.37 16.25
CA LEU A 585 -0.90 12.80 15.68
C LEU A 585 0.11 13.88 15.28
N LEU A 586 -0.34 14.96 14.63
CA LEU A 586 0.55 16.07 14.26
C LEU A 586 1.16 16.74 15.50
N ALA A 587 0.41 16.86 16.61
CA ALA A 587 0.96 17.32 17.87
C ALA A 587 2.02 16.38 18.45
N ASP A 588 1.84 15.06 18.32
CA ASP A 588 2.84 14.04 18.69
C ASP A 588 4.11 14.12 17.82
N MET A 589 3.97 14.59 16.58
CA MET A 589 5.09 14.89 15.69
C MET A 589 5.69 16.30 15.90
N GLY A 590 5.24 17.04 16.91
CA GLY A 590 5.77 18.37 17.25
C GLY A 590 5.29 19.50 16.33
N ILE A 591 4.12 19.33 15.71
CA ILE A 591 3.50 20.27 14.77
C ILE A 591 2.22 20.83 15.38
N GLN A 592 1.98 22.13 15.20
CA GLN A 592 0.78 22.80 15.68
C GLN A 592 0.07 23.54 14.54
N PRO A 593 -1.28 23.57 14.54
CA PRO A 593 -2.02 24.34 13.55
C PRO A 593 -1.88 25.85 13.80
N GLY A 594 -1.69 26.63 12.73
CA GLY A 594 -1.71 28.09 12.80
C GLY A 594 -3.12 28.68 12.93
N THR A 595 -4.13 27.96 12.44
CA THR A 595 -5.56 28.24 12.67
C THR A 595 -6.26 26.92 12.97
N LEU A 596 -7.21 26.85 13.89
CA LEU A 596 -7.91 25.57 14.13
C LEU A 596 -9.40 25.73 13.85
N GLN A 597 -9.95 24.84 13.02
CA GLN A 597 -11.37 24.84 12.73
C GLN A 597 -12.20 24.59 14.01
N SER A 598 -13.41 25.14 14.04
CA SER A 598 -14.29 24.99 15.19
C SER A 598 -14.66 23.52 15.47
N GLY A 599 -14.70 23.13 16.74
CA GLY A 599 -15.07 21.78 17.16
C GLY A 599 -13.87 20.84 17.36
N LEU A 600 -12.67 21.24 16.93
CA LEU A 600 -11.43 20.56 17.26
C LEU A 600 -10.74 21.22 18.47
N THR A 601 -9.90 20.44 19.14
CA THR A 601 -9.11 20.86 20.30
C THR A 601 -7.63 20.76 19.96
N ALA A 602 -6.89 21.85 20.12
CA ALA A 602 -5.44 21.84 20.02
C ALA A 602 -4.85 20.96 21.13
N THR A 603 -3.81 20.19 20.82
CA THR A 603 -3.17 19.27 21.77
C THR A 603 -1.67 19.41 21.73
N THR A 604 -0.99 19.01 22.82
CA THR A 604 0.47 18.95 22.88
C THR A 604 0.93 17.52 22.64
N GLY A 605 2.16 17.35 22.12
CA GLY A 605 2.81 16.04 22.00
C GLY A 605 2.97 15.33 23.34
N SER A 606 3.22 14.01 23.29
CA SER A 606 3.47 13.22 24.50
C SER A 606 4.70 13.73 25.25
N THR A 607 4.61 13.75 26.57
CA THR A 607 5.76 13.97 27.47
C THR A 607 6.32 12.66 28.01
N ASP A 608 5.71 11.54 27.67
CA ASP A 608 6.17 10.23 28.07
C ASP A 608 7.33 9.77 27.19
N THR A 609 8.44 9.42 27.84
CA THR A 609 9.68 8.96 27.22
C THR A 609 10.19 7.68 27.87
N VAL A 610 9.42 7.11 28.80
CA VAL A 610 9.80 5.92 29.56
C VAL A 610 9.19 4.72 28.86
N ALA A 611 10.02 3.82 28.33
CA ALA A 611 9.52 2.60 27.73
C ALA A 611 8.83 1.70 28.76
N PRO A 612 7.77 0.96 28.36
CA PRO A 612 7.10 0.00 29.24
C PRO A 612 7.99 -1.20 29.55
N THR A 613 7.51 -2.09 30.41
CA THR A 613 8.17 -3.35 30.74
C THR A 613 7.23 -4.53 30.57
N SER A 614 7.78 -5.68 30.14
CA SER A 614 7.03 -6.92 29.99
C SER A 614 7.65 -8.08 30.78
N VAL A 615 6.80 -8.99 31.24
CA VAL A 615 7.17 -10.18 32.02
C VAL A 615 6.61 -11.42 31.37
N ILE A 616 7.45 -12.45 31.21
CA ILE A 616 7.11 -13.70 30.52
C ILE A 616 6.87 -14.82 31.54
N THR A 617 5.78 -15.54 31.32
CA THR A 617 5.46 -16.83 31.93
C THR A 617 5.44 -17.91 30.85
N VAL A 618 6.36 -18.86 30.94
CA VAL A 618 6.48 -20.00 30.02
C VAL A 618 7.02 -21.22 30.78
N PRO A 619 6.59 -22.46 30.45
CA PRO A 619 7.18 -23.66 31.02
C PRO A 619 8.67 -23.77 30.68
N GLY A 620 9.50 -24.17 31.65
CA GLY A 620 10.94 -24.37 31.41
C GLY A 620 11.27 -25.54 30.47
N THR A 621 10.33 -26.46 30.29
CA THR A 621 10.45 -27.62 29.39
C THR A 621 9.13 -27.82 28.64
N VAL A 622 9.22 -28.01 27.32
CA VAL A 622 8.08 -28.33 26.45
C VAL A 622 8.44 -29.48 25.52
N ALA A 623 7.46 -30.12 24.87
CA ALA A 623 7.72 -31.17 23.88
C ALA A 623 7.73 -30.60 22.46
N ALA A 624 8.59 -31.13 21.58
CA ALA A 624 8.56 -30.80 20.16
C ALA A 624 7.20 -31.19 19.55
N ASN A 625 6.70 -30.36 18.63
CA ASN A 625 5.39 -30.45 17.99
C ASN A 625 4.20 -30.37 18.96
N SER A 626 4.42 -29.91 20.20
CA SER A 626 3.34 -29.56 21.13
C SER A 626 3.12 -28.06 21.14
N THR A 627 1.87 -27.64 20.99
CA THR A 627 1.50 -26.22 21.13
C THR A 627 1.52 -25.83 22.60
N VAL A 628 2.26 -24.77 22.92
CA VAL A 628 2.33 -24.16 24.24
C VAL A 628 1.87 -22.70 24.15
N THR A 629 1.09 -22.27 25.14
CA THR A 629 0.76 -20.85 25.32
C THR A 629 1.85 -20.21 26.17
N ILE A 630 2.59 -19.28 25.57
CA ILE A 630 3.41 -18.31 26.29
C ILE A 630 2.45 -17.21 26.76
N SER A 631 2.56 -16.78 28.00
CA SER A 631 1.74 -15.67 28.52
C SER A 631 2.58 -14.70 29.31
N GLY A 632 1.99 -13.56 29.65
CA GLY A 632 2.70 -12.58 30.45
C GLY A 632 1.86 -11.36 30.80
N THR A 633 2.53 -10.41 31.42
CA THR A 633 1.97 -9.10 31.72
C THR A 633 2.88 -8.00 31.18
N ALA A 634 2.30 -6.86 30.83
CA ALA A 634 3.03 -5.64 30.51
C ALA A 634 2.53 -4.49 31.39
N ALA A 635 3.41 -3.55 31.72
CA ALA A 635 3.07 -2.39 32.53
C ALA A 635 3.88 -1.18 32.07
N ASP A 636 3.19 -0.05 31.97
CA ASP A 636 3.81 1.26 31.79
C ASP A 636 3.83 2.05 33.11
N THR A 637 4.94 2.76 33.34
CA THR A 637 5.13 3.65 34.48
C THR A 637 5.44 5.09 34.05
N GLY A 638 5.56 5.33 32.74
CA GLY A 638 5.75 6.64 32.13
C GLY A 638 4.49 7.51 32.15
N GLY A 639 3.32 6.87 32.18
CA GLY A 639 2.01 7.50 32.32
C GLY A 639 1.07 7.25 31.15
N GLY A 640 1.48 6.45 30.17
CA GLY A 640 0.69 5.93 29.08
C GLY A 640 0.00 4.58 29.41
N VAL A 641 -0.46 3.93 28.35
CA VAL A 641 -1.08 2.59 28.37
C VAL A 641 -0.31 1.64 27.47
N ILE A 642 -0.42 0.33 27.69
CA ILE A 642 0.20 -0.65 26.79
C ILE A 642 -0.60 -0.68 25.49
N ALA A 643 0.10 -0.55 24.37
CA ALA A 643 -0.49 -0.50 23.04
C ALA A 643 -0.22 -1.77 22.21
N SER A 644 0.86 -2.49 22.52
CA SER A 644 1.13 -3.81 21.94
C SER A 644 2.21 -4.56 22.71
N VAL A 645 2.27 -5.87 22.51
CA VAL A 645 3.36 -6.74 22.98
C VAL A 645 3.81 -7.65 21.85
N GLU A 646 5.11 -7.80 21.69
CA GLU A 646 5.73 -8.74 20.76
C GLU A 646 6.49 -9.84 21.51
N VAL A 647 6.52 -11.03 20.94
CA VAL A 647 7.22 -12.21 21.46
C VAL A 647 8.23 -12.70 20.44
N SER A 648 9.43 -13.03 20.93
CA SER A 648 10.47 -13.71 20.16
C SER A 648 10.70 -15.10 20.73
N THR A 649 10.79 -16.10 19.86
CA THR A 649 11.09 -17.49 20.26
C THR A 649 12.50 -17.93 19.88
N ASP A 650 13.28 -17.05 19.25
CA ASP A 650 14.60 -17.31 18.67
C ASP A 650 15.68 -16.35 19.19
N ASN A 651 15.55 -15.93 20.45
CA ASN A 651 16.48 -15.03 21.14
C ASN A 651 16.58 -13.62 20.54
N GLY A 652 15.49 -13.14 19.93
CA GLY A 652 15.34 -11.78 19.41
C GLY A 652 15.72 -11.64 17.94
N ALA A 653 15.85 -12.75 17.19
CA ALA A 653 16.12 -12.69 15.76
C ALA A 653 14.85 -12.40 14.94
N SER A 654 13.69 -12.91 15.37
CA SER A 654 12.36 -12.51 14.90
C SER A 654 11.46 -12.11 16.06
N TRP A 655 10.46 -11.28 15.77
CA TRP A 655 9.46 -10.78 16.71
C TRP A 655 8.08 -10.92 16.08
N HIS A 656 7.11 -11.37 16.88
CA HIS A 656 5.75 -11.61 16.42
C HIS A 656 4.75 -11.00 17.40
N PRO A 657 3.65 -10.40 16.92
CA PRO A 657 2.64 -9.80 17.79
C PRO A 657 1.97 -10.84 18.70
N ALA A 658 1.82 -10.49 19.97
CA ALA A 658 1.01 -11.24 20.93
C ALA A 658 -0.47 -10.86 20.82
N THR A 659 -1.34 -11.66 21.45
CA THR A 659 -2.75 -11.33 21.65
C THR A 659 -2.94 -10.70 23.02
N GLY A 660 -3.50 -9.49 23.07
CA GLY A 660 -3.74 -8.70 24.28
C GLY A 660 -2.55 -7.80 24.67
N ASP A 661 -2.82 -6.85 25.57
CA ASP A 661 -1.88 -5.77 25.92
C ASP A 661 -1.29 -5.95 27.33
N GLU A 662 -1.94 -5.43 28.39
CA GLU A 662 -1.43 -5.58 29.76
C GLU A 662 -1.39 -7.04 30.22
N ASN A 663 -2.30 -7.86 29.69
CA ASN A 663 -2.29 -9.31 29.84
C ASN A 663 -2.26 -9.91 28.44
N TRP A 664 -1.17 -10.58 28.11
CA TRP A 664 -0.92 -11.01 26.75
C TRP A 664 -0.63 -12.51 26.68
N THR A 665 -0.90 -13.09 25.51
CA THR A 665 -0.62 -14.49 25.20
C THR A 665 -0.06 -14.65 23.79
N TYR A 666 0.75 -15.68 23.58
CA TYR A 666 1.31 -16.06 22.30
C TYR A 666 1.35 -17.58 22.17
N SER A 667 0.86 -18.11 21.05
CA SER A 667 0.82 -19.55 20.78
C SER A 667 2.09 -19.97 20.04
N TRP A 668 2.84 -20.91 20.60
CA TRP A 668 4.10 -21.39 20.02
C TRP A 668 4.09 -22.92 19.89
N THR A 669 4.51 -23.43 18.74
CA THR A 669 4.64 -24.88 18.48
C THR A 669 6.06 -25.18 17.98
N PRO A 670 7.04 -25.45 18.86
CA PRO A 670 8.41 -25.72 18.43
C PRO A 670 8.53 -27.07 17.72
N ALA A 671 9.07 -27.10 16.50
CA ALA A 671 9.24 -28.35 15.75
C ALA A 671 10.54 -29.12 16.10
N ILE A 672 11.56 -28.44 16.63
CA ILE A 672 12.91 -28.98 16.80
C ILE A 672 13.26 -29.03 18.29
N ALA A 673 13.84 -30.15 18.73
CA ALA A 673 14.36 -30.28 20.09
C ALA A 673 15.62 -29.42 20.27
N GLY A 674 15.75 -28.75 21.40
CA GLY A 674 16.85 -27.82 21.64
C GLY A 674 16.58 -26.85 22.76
N THR A 675 17.45 -25.86 22.90
CA THR A 675 17.30 -24.78 23.88
C THR A 675 16.93 -23.50 23.15
N TYR A 676 15.82 -22.91 23.57
CA TYR A 676 15.27 -21.68 23.01
C TYR A 676 15.30 -20.59 24.08
N THR A 677 15.52 -19.34 23.68
CA THR A 677 15.40 -18.20 24.58
C THR A 677 14.20 -17.37 24.13
N ILE A 678 13.16 -17.40 24.95
CA ILE A 678 11.92 -16.67 24.72
C ILE A 678 12.09 -15.26 25.29
N ARG A 679 11.81 -14.25 24.47
CA ARG A 679 11.84 -12.83 24.86
C ARG A 679 10.49 -12.18 24.57
N SER A 680 10.22 -11.07 25.25
CA SER A 680 9.07 -10.19 25.01
C SER A 680 9.55 -8.75 25.02
N ARG A 681 8.79 -7.89 24.34
CA ARG A 681 8.90 -6.44 24.46
C ARG A 681 7.53 -5.79 24.30
N ALA A 682 7.21 -4.84 25.16
CA ALA A 682 5.99 -4.05 25.08
C ALA A 682 6.24 -2.69 24.39
N VAL A 683 5.15 -2.11 23.88
CA VAL A 683 5.09 -0.74 23.35
C VAL A 683 3.96 -0.01 24.06
N ASP A 684 4.19 1.24 24.44
CA ASP A 684 3.15 2.11 25.01
C ASP A 684 2.44 2.94 23.92
N ASP A 685 1.39 3.67 24.30
CA ASP A 685 0.63 4.55 23.39
C ASP A 685 1.37 5.84 23.00
N SER A 686 2.55 6.08 23.58
CA SER A 686 3.53 7.09 23.14
C SER A 686 4.61 6.49 22.21
N ILE A 687 4.46 5.21 21.85
CA ILE A 687 5.32 4.46 20.95
C ILE A 687 6.76 4.37 21.47
N ASN A 688 6.93 4.27 22.79
CA ASN A 688 8.21 3.88 23.38
C ASN A 688 8.31 2.35 23.37
N LEU A 689 9.36 1.82 22.74
CA LEU A 689 9.60 0.39 22.62
C LEU A 689 10.50 -0.09 23.76
N GLU A 690 10.05 -1.11 24.50
CA GLU A 690 10.85 -1.76 25.54
C GLU A 690 12.16 -2.32 24.96
N THR A 691 13.27 -2.07 25.64
CA THR A 691 14.49 -2.86 25.45
C THR A 691 14.29 -4.22 26.12
N PRO A 692 14.23 -5.34 25.37
CA PRO A 692 13.85 -6.63 25.93
C PRO A 692 14.76 -7.07 27.08
N SER A 693 14.17 -7.66 28.12
CA SER A 693 14.94 -8.36 29.16
C SER A 693 15.70 -9.58 28.59
N ALA A 694 16.53 -10.23 29.41
CA ALA A 694 17.26 -11.43 29.01
C ALA A 694 16.36 -12.62 28.61
N GLY A 695 15.06 -12.55 28.88
CA GLY A 695 14.09 -13.57 28.52
C GLY A 695 14.07 -14.77 29.46
N ARG A 696 13.48 -15.87 28.98
CA ARG A 696 13.37 -17.16 29.67
C ARG A 696 13.88 -18.28 28.77
N THR A 697 14.75 -19.13 29.30
CA THR A 697 15.22 -20.32 28.59
C THR A 697 14.18 -21.43 28.67
N VAL A 698 13.85 -22.01 27.52
CA VAL A 698 12.95 -23.16 27.40
C VAL A 698 13.70 -24.32 26.74
N THR A 699 13.63 -25.50 27.36
CA THR A 699 14.15 -26.74 26.78
C THR A 699 13.03 -27.45 26.02
N VAL A 700 13.15 -27.51 24.70
CA VAL A 700 12.27 -28.33 23.87
C VAL A 700 12.81 -29.75 23.86
N THR A 701 12.06 -30.66 24.45
CA THR A 701 12.33 -32.09 24.50
C THR A 701 11.68 -32.78 23.31
N GLY A 702 12.41 -33.67 22.67
CA GLY A 702 11.93 -34.43 21.54
C GLY A 702 13.05 -35.36 21.09
N PRO A 703 12.76 -36.33 20.21
CA PRO A 703 13.81 -37.12 19.60
C PRO A 703 14.79 -36.17 18.90
N THR A 704 16.05 -36.15 19.35
CA THR A 704 17.13 -35.44 18.66
C THR A 704 17.50 -36.27 17.43
N PHE A 705 17.19 -35.75 16.24
CA PHE A 705 17.44 -36.46 14.99
C PHE A 705 18.49 -35.76 14.13
N THR A 706 19.23 -36.55 13.36
CA THR A 706 20.01 -36.09 12.20
C THR A 706 19.13 -36.13 10.96
N SER A 707 19.29 -35.15 10.07
CA SER A 707 18.54 -35.02 8.82
C SER A 707 19.51 -34.68 7.67
N LEU A 708 19.13 -34.97 6.42
CA LEU A 708 19.95 -34.74 5.24
C LEU A 708 20.14 -33.26 4.92
N PHE A 709 19.08 -32.45 5.11
CA PHE A 709 19.01 -31.07 4.64
C PHE A 709 18.92 -30.05 5.78
N GLY A 710 18.72 -30.49 7.03
CA GLY A 710 18.73 -29.59 8.19
C GLY A 710 17.67 -28.49 8.07
N GLY A 711 18.10 -27.23 8.03
CA GLY A 711 17.24 -26.06 7.84
C GLY A 711 17.28 -25.45 6.44
N ALA A 712 17.93 -26.08 5.46
CA ALA A 712 18.02 -25.56 4.09
C ALA A 712 16.64 -25.43 3.43
N THR A 713 16.51 -24.51 2.47
CA THR A 713 15.24 -24.16 1.80
C THR A 713 15.31 -24.35 0.28
N PRO A 714 14.16 -24.56 -0.39
CA PRO A 714 14.08 -24.73 -1.85
C PRO A 714 14.45 -23.49 -2.64
N ALA A 715 15.09 -23.69 -3.80
CA ALA A 715 15.24 -22.65 -4.83
C ALA A 715 13.90 -22.27 -5.47
N VAL A 716 13.00 -23.24 -5.66
CA VAL A 716 11.62 -23.02 -6.14
C VAL A 716 10.67 -23.54 -5.07
N VAL A 717 10.04 -22.63 -4.34
CA VAL A 717 9.10 -22.99 -3.27
C VAL A 717 7.81 -23.56 -3.83
N ASN A 718 7.33 -23.04 -4.96
CA ASN A 718 6.08 -23.45 -5.57
C ASN A 718 6.27 -23.89 -7.03
N THR A 719 6.15 -25.18 -7.29
CA THR A 719 6.11 -25.73 -8.65
C THR A 719 4.67 -25.77 -9.13
N ASP A 720 4.34 -25.07 -10.22
CA ASP A 720 2.99 -25.02 -10.78
C ASP A 720 2.60 -26.36 -11.45
N ASP A 721 2.26 -27.35 -10.62
CA ASP A 721 1.77 -28.66 -11.00
C ASP A 721 0.71 -29.10 -10.00
N ASN A 722 -0.56 -29.09 -10.43
CA ASN A 722 -1.70 -29.32 -9.54
C ASN A 722 -2.10 -30.79 -9.45
N SER A 723 -1.23 -31.69 -9.91
CA SER A 723 -1.51 -33.12 -9.96
C SER A 723 -1.21 -33.79 -8.61
N ALA A 724 -2.03 -34.78 -8.24
CA ALA A 724 -1.71 -35.64 -7.10
C ALA A 724 -0.44 -36.45 -7.38
N VAL A 725 0.53 -36.38 -6.46
CA VAL A 725 1.89 -36.88 -6.67
C VAL A 725 2.55 -37.31 -5.38
N GLU A 726 3.30 -38.41 -5.44
CA GLU A 726 4.24 -38.84 -4.40
C GLU A 726 5.65 -38.37 -4.80
N LEU A 727 6.36 -37.72 -3.88
CA LEU A 727 7.69 -37.13 -4.07
C LEU A 727 8.63 -37.64 -2.98
N GLY A 728 9.91 -37.88 -3.29
CA GLY A 728 10.81 -38.48 -2.31
C GLY A 728 12.30 -38.39 -2.59
N VAL A 729 13.05 -38.81 -1.58
CA VAL A 729 14.52 -38.90 -1.56
C VAL A 729 14.95 -40.33 -1.22
N LYS A 730 15.94 -40.83 -1.96
CA LYS A 730 16.67 -42.05 -1.60
C LYS A 730 17.82 -41.70 -0.67
N PHE A 731 18.02 -42.50 0.36
CA PHE A 731 19.08 -42.28 1.32
C PHE A 731 19.62 -43.58 1.91
N GLN A 732 20.81 -43.49 2.51
CA GLN A 732 21.47 -44.54 3.28
C GLN A 732 21.96 -43.96 4.60
N SER A 733 22.14 -44.81 5.60
CA SER A 733 22.87 -44.46 6.83
C SER A 733 24.14 -45.29 6.95
N SER A 734 25.26 -44.69 7.31
CA SER A 734 26.54 -45.40 7.56
C SER A 734 26.57 -46.13 8.91
N VAL A 735 25.62 -45.84 9.81
CA VAL A 735 25.47 -46.51 11.10
C VAL A 735 24.05 -47.06 11.27
N ALA A 736 23.89 -48.04 12.17
CA ALA A 736 22.57 -48.47 12.58
C ALA A 736 21.84 -47.33 13.32
N GLY A 737 20.52 -47.33 13.28
CA GLY A 737 19.69 -46.35 13.98
C GLY A 737 18.22 -46.50 13.66
N THR A 738 17.40 -45.54 14.07
CA THR A 738 15.96 -45.53 13.79
C THR A 738 15.52 -44.25 13.11
N VAL A 739 14.62 -44.35 12.13
CA VAL A 739 13.90 -43.18 11.60
C VAL A 739 12.63 -43.00 12.42
N SER A 740 12.53 -41.88 13.13
CA SER A 740 11.37 -41.54 13.94
C SER A 740 10.27 -40.83 13.17
N GLY A 741 10.56 -40.29 11.98
CA GLY A 741 9.60 -39.49 11.22
C GLY A 741 10.13 -39.00 9.87
N ILE A 742 9.26 -38.28 9.15
CA ILE A 742 9.55 -37.65 7.87
C ILE A 742 9.26 -36.16 7.97
N ARG A 743 10.01 -35.38 7.20
CA ARG A 743 9.76 -33.97 6.98
C ARG A 743 9.63 -33.66 5.49
N PHE A 744 8.89 -32.63 5.14
CA PHE A 744 8.90 -32.06 3.79
C PHE A 744 8.79 -30.53 3.83
N TYR A 745 9.24 -29.85 2.79
CA TYR A 745 9.06 -28.39 2.67
C TYR A 745 7.77 -28.09 1.91
N LYS A 746 6.84 -27.39 2.57
CA LYS A 746 5.50 -27.08 2.06
C LYS A 746 5.46 -25.71 1.37
N SER A 747 4.90 -25.68 0.17
CA SER A 747 4.50 -24.44 -0.52
C SER A 747 3.23 -23.88 0.12
N SER A 748 3.04 -22.55 0.05
CA SER A 748 1.77 -21.93 0.44
C SER A 748 0.58 -22.39 -0.40
N LEU A 749 0.80 -22.92 -1.61
CA LEU A 749 -0.25 -23.45 -2.48
C LEU A 749 -0.50 -24.97 -2.31
N ASP A 750 0.39 -25.69 -1.62
CA ASP A 750 0.21 -27.12 -1.31
C ASP A 750 -0.74 -27.27 -0.10
N THR A 751 -2.02 -27.01 -0.35
CA THR A 751 -3.08 -26.89 0.68
C THR A 751 -3.78 -28.21 1.02
N GLY A 752 -3.29 -29.31 0.45
CA GLY A 752 -3.88 -30.64 0.56
C GLY A 752 -3.61 -31.35 1.89
N THR A 753 -4.10 -32.59 1.98
CA THR A 753 -3.71 -33.48 3.08
C THR A 753 -2.42 -34.19 2.70
N HIS A 754 -1.41 -34.09 3.55
CA HIS A 754 -0.11 -34.72 3.31
C HIS A 754 0.06 -36.01 4.10
N THR A 755 0.61 -37.03 3.43
CA THR A 755 1.02 -38.28 4.08
C THR A 755 2.46 -38.62 3.77
N GLY A 756 3.24 -38.98 4.78
CA GLY A 756 4.63 -39.38 4.65
C GLY A 756 4.78 -40.90 4.65
N SER A 757 5.72 -41.44 3.86
CA SER A 757 6.00 -42.87 3.78
C SER A 757 7.50 -43.17 3.75
N LEU A 758 7.91 -44.20 4.51
CA LEU A 758 9.26 -44.76 4.45
C LEU A 758 9.21 -46.13 3.78
N TRP A 759 10.09 -46.36 2.81
CA TRP A 759 10.09 -47.55 1.97
C TRP A 759 11.44 -48.26 1.98
N SER A 760 11.41 -49.59 1.82
CA SER A 760 12.60 -50.36 1.45
C SER A 760 13.03 -50.05 0.02
N SER A 761 14.26 -50.44 -0.35
CA SER A 761 14.74 -50.36 -1.74
C SER A 761 13.90 -51.14 -2.75
N THR A 762 13.11 -52.12 -2.30
CA THR A 762 12.23 -52.94 -3.16
C THR A 762 10.79 -52.41 -3.22
N GLY A 763 10.51 -51.26 -2.62
CA GLY A 763 9.18 -50.64 -2.63
C GLY A 763 8.20 -51.17 -1.58
N THR A 764 8.67 -51.89 -0.57
CA THR A 764 7.83 -52.27 0.57
C THR A 764 7.70 -51.09 1.53
N ARG A 765 6.48 -50.66 1.82
CA ARG A 765 6.24 -49.59 2.81
C ARG A 765 6.54 -50.10 4.22
N LEU A 766 7.52 -49.50 4.86
CA LEU A 766 7.98 -49.85 6.20
C LEU A 766 7.18 -49.10 7.28
N ALA A 767 6.82 -47.84 7.01
CA ALA A 767 5.94 -47.05 7.86
C ALA A 767 5.27 -45.93 7.06
N THR A 768 4.18 -45.40 7.62
CA THR A 768 3.47 -44.24 7.08
C THR A 768 2.95 -43.36 8.22
N LEU A 769 2.76 -42.08 7.94
CA LEU A 769 2.23 -41.08 8.85
C LEU A 769 1.37 -40.07 8.08
N THR A 770 0.56 -39.31 8.81
CA THR A 770 -0.19 -38.16 8.29
C THR A 770 0.35 -36.91 8.94
N PHE A 771 0.64 -35.88 8.15
CA PHE A 771 1.01 -34.59 8.70
C PHE A 771 -0.25 -33.89 9.21
N THR A 772 -0.21 -33.41 10.44
CA THR A 772 -1.31 -32.72 11.10
C THR A 772 -0.77 -31.42 11.72
N ASN A 773 -1.64 -30.42 11.88
CA ASN A 773 -1.27 -29.09 12.40
C ASN A 773 -0.13 -28.43 11.62
N GLU A 774 -0.17 -28.57 10.29
CA GLU A 774 0.84 -27.98 9.41
C GLU A 774 0.74 -26.45 9.40
N THR A 775 1.88 -25.78 9.21
CA THR A 775 1.91 -24.34 8.96
C THR A 775 1.46 -24.02 7.53
N ALA A 776 1.24 -22.73 7.23
CA ALA A 776 0.84 -22.28 5.90
C ALA A 776 1.90 -22.62 4.83
N SER A 777 3.18 -22.54 5.19
CA SER A 777 4.32 -22.93 4.34
C SER A 777 5.54 -23.30 5.21
N GLY A 778 6.61 -23.80 4.58
CA GLY A 778 7.88 -24.15 5.25
C GLY A 778 7.97 -25.62 5.65
N TRP A 779 9.00 -25.98 6.43
CA TRP A 779 9.25 -27.35 6.86
C TRP A 779 8.12 -27.90 7.75
N GLN A 780 7.45 -28.95 7.28
CA GLN A 780 6.51 -29.76 8.05
C GLN A 780 7.20 -31.00 8.58
N SER A 781 6.84 -31.44 9.78
CA SER A 781 7.42 -32.62 10.42
C SER A 781 6.32 -33.48 11.03
N ALA A 782 6.46 -34.80 10.93
CA ALA A 782 5.59 -35.73 11.62
C ALA A 782 6.35 -37.00 11.99
N THR A 783 5.92 -37.66 13.06
CA THR A 783 6.55 -38.89 13.57
C THR A 783 5.72 -40.12 13.28
N PHE A 784 6.39 -41.25 13.02
CA PHE A 784 5.72 -42.55 12.95
C PHE A 784 5.20 -42.98 14.32
N SER A 785 4.13 -43.79 14.34
CA SER A 785 3.61 -44.40 15.57
C SER A 785 4.63 -45.31 16.27
N SER A 786 5.63 -45.80 15.52
CA SER A 786 6.80 -46.52 16.04
C SER A 786 8.02 -46.23 15.15
N PRO A 787 9.19 -45.90 15.70
CA PRO A 787 10.39 -45.67 14.92
C PRO A 787 10.80 -46.91 14.11
N VAL A 788 11.24 -46.71 12.87
CA VAL A 788 11.67 -47.78 11.97
C VAL A 788 13.17 -47.99 12.09
N THR A 789 13.62 -49.21 12.42
CA THR A 789 15.05 -49.53 12.47
C THR A 789 15.64 -49.62 11.07
N LEU A 790 16.75 -48.92 10.85
CA LEU A 790 17.53 -49.00 9.61
C LEU A 790 18.76 -49.89 9.79
N THR A 791 19.06 -50.66 8.75
CA THR A 791 20.32 -51.37 8.61
C THR A 791 21.34 -50.46 7.92
N ALA A 792 22.54 -50.35 8.49
CA ALA A 792 23.62 -49.55 7.92
C ALA A 792 23.94 -49.99 6.47
N GLY A 793 24.20 -49.03 5.59
CA GLY A 793 24.54 -49.24 4.18
C GLY A 793 23.37 -49.61 3.27
N GLN A 794 22.17 -49.86 3.81
CA GLN A 794 20.99 -50.17 3.00
C GLN A 794 20.35 -48.89 2.47
N THR A 795 19.86 -48.95 1.22
CA THR A 795 19.11 -47.85 0.61
C THR A 795 17.64 -47.92 0.99
N TYR A 796 17.11 -46.79 1.41
CA TYR A 796 15.70 -46.55 1.72
C TYR A 796 15.20 -45.34 0.93
N THR A 797 13.88 -45.23 0.78
CA THR A 797 13.25 -44.03 0.21
C THR A 797 12.32 -43.41 1.25
N ALA A 798 12.49 -42.12 1.53
CA ALA A 798 11.52 -41.32 2.26
C ALA A 798 10.72 -40.48 1.26
N SER A 799 9.40 -40.44 1.42
CA SER A 799 8.52 -39.71 0.50
C SER A 799 7.37 -39.04 1.24
N TYR A 800 6.73 -38.06 0.58
CA TYR A 800 5.41 -37.58 0.95
C TYR A 800 4.50 -37.54 -0.28
N HIS A 801 3.20 -37.67 -0.02
CA HIS A 801 2.13 -37.60 -1.00
C HIS A 801 1.27 -36.37 -0.74
N THR A 802 1.01 -35.60 -1.81
CA THR A 802 0.01 -34.53 -1.85
C THR A 802 -1.08 -34.87 -2.86
N ASN A 803 -2.32 -34.51 -2.56
CA ASN A 803 -3.46 -34.65 -3.48
C ASN A 803 -3.69 -33.42 -4.37
N VAL A 804 -2.99 -32.32 -4.11
CA VAL A 804 -3.17 -31.04 -4.83
C VAL A 804 -1.90 -30.55 -5.55
N GLY A 805 -0.76 -31.22 -5.37
CA GLY A 805 0.49 -30.88 -6.04
C GLY A 805 1.17 -29.65 -5.44
N ASN A 806 1.63 -28.71 -6.27
CA ASN A 806 2.23 -27.43 -5.83
C ASN A 806 3.48 -27.57 -4.94
N TYR A 807 4.29 -28.61 -5.20
CA TYR A 807 5.42 -28.99 -4.37
C TYR A 807 6.67 -28.12 -4.57
N SER A 808 7.56 -28.13 -3.57
CA SER A 808 8.83 -27.41 -3.62
C SER A 808 9.93 -28.22 -4.33
N THR A 809 10.77 -27.54 -5.12
CA THR A 809 11.83 -28.17 -5.92
C THR A 809 13.16 -27.41 -5.91
N THR A 810 14.23 -28.14 -6.21
CA THR A 810 15.49 -27.58 -6.71
C THR A 810 16.06 -28.53 -7.74
N ALA A 811 16.05 -28.12 -9.01
CA ALA A 811 16.60 -28.91 -10.12
C ALA A 811 18.14 -29.00 -10.03
N ASN A 812 18.72 -30.04 -10.62
CA ASN A 812 20.17 -30.28 -10.65
C ASN A 812 20.81 -30.34 -9.26
N TYR A 813 20.07 -30.79 -8.24
CA TYR A 813 20.56 -30.79 -6.87
C TYR A 813 21.46 -32.00 -6.58
N PHE A 814 21.03 -33.20 -6.99
CA PHE A 814 21.77 -34.44 -6.77
C PHE A 814 22.85 -34.71 -7.83
N LEU A 815 23.60 -33.67 -8.24
CA LEU A 815 24.79 -33.80 -9.09
C LEU A 815 25.94 -34.53 -8.39
N SER A 816 25.95 -34.49 -7.05
CA SER A 816 26.89 -35.20 -6.18
C SER A 816 26.15 -35.77 -4.96
N ASN A 817 26.82 -36.67 -4.22
CA ASN A 817 26.23 -37.23 -3.00
C ASN A 817 26.03 -36.12 -1.96
N VAL A 818 24.86 -36.09 -1.34
CA VAL A 818 24.59 -35.15 -0.24
C VAL A 818 24.71 -35.91 1.08
N THR A 819 25.64 -35.49 1.94
CA THR A 819 25.96 -36.17 3.19
C THR A 819 25.73 -35.27 4.39
N SER A 820 25.08 -35.78 5.43
CA SER A 820 24.87 -35.10 6.71
C SER A 820 24.98 -36.08 7.87
N GLY A 821 26.05 -35.97 8.65
CA GLY A 821 26.39 -36.96 9.68
C GLY A 821 26.48 -38.36 9.06
N PRO A 822 25.76 -39.37 9.60
CA PRO A 822 25.76 -40.71 9.03
C PRO A 822 24.87 -40.87 7.78
N LEU A 823 24.05 -39.87 7.43
CA LEU A 823 23.13 -39.96 6.30
C LEU A 823 23.82 -39.60 4.99
N THR A 824 23.49 -40.31 3.93
CA THR A 824 23.92 -40.02 2.55
C THR A 824 22.75 -40.19 1.59
N ALA A 825 22.41 -39.14 0.86
CA ALA A 825 21.55 -39.19 -0.32
C ALA A 825 22.45 -39.36 -1.56
N PRO A 826 22.40 -40.50 -2.27
CA PRO A 826 23.24 -40.73 -3.44
C PRO A 826 22.93 -39.76 -4.58
N ALA A 827 23.93 -39.40 -5.38
CA ALA A 827 23.76 -38.59 -6.60
C ALA A 827 22.91 -39.31 -7.66
N SER A 828 23.19 -40.60 -7.86
CA SER A 828 22.61 -41.38 -8.95
C SER A 828 21.18 -41.85 -8.64
N GLY A 829 20.23 -41.50 -9.52
CA GLY A 829 18.86 -42.01 -9.49
C GLY A 829 18.04 -41.52 -8.30
N ASN A 830 18.36 -40.33 -7.79
CA ASN A 830 17.71 -39.67 -6.66
C ASN A 830 16.87 -38.47 -7.13
N GLY A 831 16.04 -37.95 -6.22
CA GLY A 831 14.94 -37.09 -6.64
C GLY A 831 13.87 -37.90 -7.32
N VAL A 832 13.07 -38.62 -6.53
CA VAL A 832 12.11 -39.58 -7.07
C VAL A 832 10.67 -39.12 -6.94
N TYR A 833 9.82 -39.46 -7.90
CA TYR A 833 8.40 -39.14 -7.88
C TYR A 833 7.53 -40.22 -8.54
N ASN A 834 6.21 -40.13 -8.31
CA ASN A 834 5.20 -40.90 -9.04
C ASN A 834 3.83 -40.22 -8.98
N TYR A 835 3.20 -39.98 -10.13
CA TYR A 835 1.85 -39.40 -10.20
C TYR A 835 0.79 -40.46 -9.91
N SER A 836 -0.04 -40.20 -8.90
CA SER A 836 -1.06 -41.14 -8.43
C SER A 836 -2.04 -40.41 -7.52
N SER A 837 -3.30 -40.84 -7.48
CA SER A 837 -4.26 -40.30 -6.51
C SER A 837 -4.05 -40.81 -5.08
N ALA A 838 -3.24 -41.87 -4.92
CA ALA A 838 -2.90 -42.48 -3.64
C ALA A 838 -1.38 -42.57 -3.45
N SER A 839 -0.93 -42.62 -2.19
CA SER A 839 0.48 -42.82 -1.86
C SER A 839 1.00 -44.17 -2.40
N VAL A 840 2.03 -44.11 -3.25
CA VAL A 840 2.64 -45.24 -3.96
C VAL A 840 4.16 -45.11 -3.98
N PHE A 841 4.90 -46.21 -4.07
CA PHE A 841 6.36 -46.16 -4.10
C PHE A 841 6.88 -45.33 -5.31
N PRO A 842 7.69 -44.28 -5.10
CA PRO A 842 8.15 -43.44 -6.20
C PRO A 842 9.35 -44.05 -6.91
N THR A 843 9.24 -44.22 -8.23
CA THR A 843 10.26 -44.89 -9.07
C THR A 843 10.81 -44.03 -10.20
N ASN A 844 10.14 -42.94 -10.58
CA ASN A 844 10.60 -42.04 -11.64
C ASN A 844 11.53 -40.98 -11.06
N SER A 845 12.37 -40.37 -11.88
CA SER A 845 13.22 -39.23 -11.48
C SER A 845 13.32 -38.24 -12.63
N PHE A 846 13.41 -36.95 -12.31
CA PHE A 846 13.55 -35.86 -13.28
C PHE A 846 14.64 -34.89 -12.81
N ASP A 847 15.57 -34.54 -13.71
CA ASP A 847 16.61 -33.52 -13.53
C ASP A 847 17.37 -33.55 -12.19
N GLN A 848 17.55 -34.75 -11.62
CA GLN A 848 18.25 -34.95 -10.33
C GLN A 848 17.69 -34.00 -9.24
N THR A 849 16.38 -33.79 -9.27
CA THR A 849 15.68 -32.74 -8.51
C THR A 849 15.59 -33.10 -7.03
N ASN A 850 15.86 -32.14 -6.15
CA ASN A 850 15.47 -32.29 -4.74
C ASN A 850 14.03 -31.84 -4.54
N TYR A 851 13.18 -32.75 -4.08
CA TYR A 851 11.77 -32.47 -3.72
C TYR A 851 11.60 -32.12 -2.23
N TRP A 852 12.71 -31.83 -1.53
CA TRP A 852 12.74 -31.34 -0.16
C TRP A 852 12.04 -32.24 0.86
N VAL A 853 12.18 -33.55 0.67
CA VAL A 853 11.74 -34.58 1.62
C VAL A 853 12.92 -35.04 2.45
N ASP A 854 12.76 -35.15 3.77
CA ASP A 854 13.86 -35.51 4.66
C ASP A 854 13.42 -36.52 5.73
N VAL A 855 14.39 -37.15 6.38
CA VAL A 855 14.20 -38.12 7.47
C VAL A 855 14.63 -37.55 8.81
N MET A 856 13.91 -37.97 9.85
CA MET A 856 14.31 -37.74 11.24
C MET A 856 15.04 -39.00 11.75
N PHE A 857 16.36 -39.11 11.51
CA PHE A 857 17.17 -40.27 11.86
C PHE A 857 17.87 -40.17 13.23
N ASN A 858 17.80 -41.22 14.04
CA ASN A 858 18.40 -41.32 15.37
C ASN A 858 19.46 -42.44 15.35
N PRO A 859 20.77 -42.13 15.25
CA PRO A 859 21.83 -43.16 15.23
C PRO A 859 21.93 -43.90 16.56
N THR A 860 22.13 -45.23 16.55
CA THR A 860 22.16 -46.04 17.79
C THR A 860 23.42 -45.85 18.65
N ASN A 861 24.43 -45.09 18.18
CA ASN A 861 25.57 -44.55 18.94
C ASN A 861 26.40 -43.67 18.00
N ALA A 862 26.69 -42.41 18.37
CA ALA A 862 27.76 -41.64 17.74
C ALA A 862 28.56 -40.93 18.83
N ASN A 863 29.75 -41.46 19.13
CA ASN A 863 30.82 -40.60 19.60
C ASN A 863 31.02 -39.54 18.51
N ASN A 864 30.79 -38.30 18.90
CA ASN A 864 30.95 -37.10 18.09
C ASN A 864 32.35 -37.09 17.46
N THR A 865 32.45 -37.24 16.14
CA THR A 865 33.67 -36.84 15.42
C THR A 865 33.33 -35.58 14.65
N THR A 866 34.15 -34.56 14.87
CA THR A 866 34.02 -33.21 14.30
C THR A 866 33.98 -33.27 12.77
N PRO A 867 33.18 -32.42 12.10
CA PRO A 867 33.17 -32.35 10.64
C PRO A 867 34.58 -32.11 10.08
N THR A 868 34.97 -32.88 9.08
CA THR A 868 36.16 -32.58 8.26
C THR A 868 35.68 -31.87 7.00
N ALA A 869 36.03 -30.60 6.84
CA ALA A 869 35.73 -29.87 5.61
C ALA A 869 36.46 -30.54 4.43
N VAL A 870 35.72 -30.88 3.38
CA VAL A 870 36.31 -31.16 2.05
C VAL A 870 36.44 -29.80 1.37
N ALA A 871 37.65 -29.46 0.93
CA ALA A 871 37.93 -28.21 0.24
C ALA A 871 37.06 -28.12 -1.03
N ASP A 872 36.34 -27.01 -1.18
CA ASP A 872 35.66 -26.65 -2.41
C ASP A 872 36.71 -26.37 -3.50
N THR A 873 36.62 -27.07 -4.62
CA THR A 873 37.37 -26.73 -5.85
C THR A 873 36.48 -25.85 -6.71
N GLY A 874 36.27 -24.61 -6.26
CA GLY A 874 35.73 -23.50 -7.03
C GLY A 874 36.77 -22.38 -7.10
N ASP A 875 37.03 -21.86 -8.30
CA ASP A 875 38.09 -20.90 -8.61
C ASP A 875 38.19 -19.73 -7.61
N ALA A 876 39.26 -19.75 -6.82
CA ALA A 876 39.69 -18.59 -6.04
C ALA A 876 40.31 -17.57 -7.00
N THR A 877 39.59 -16.47 -7.27
CA THR A 877 40.25 -15.27 -7.79
C THR A 877 41.06 -14.66 -6.64
N GLU A 878 42.39 -14.70 -6.75
CA GLU A 878 43.29 -14.02 -5.82
C GLU A 878 42.95 -12.52 -5.75
N LYS A 879 42.70 -12.02 -4.53
CA LYS A 879 43.09 -10.66 -4.19
C LYS A 879 43.82 -10.67 -2.84
N GLY A 880 45.05 -10.19 -2.91
CA GLY A 880 46.13 -10.36 -1.94
C GLY A 880 45.80 -9.98 -0.50
N GLY A 881 46.48 -10.69 0.40
CA GLY A 881 46.29 -10.60 1.83
C GLY A 881 46.92 -9.39 2.51
N VAL A 882 46.59 -9.28 3.79
CA VAL A 882 47.41 -8.60 4.79
C VAL A 882 47.43 -9.48 6.04
N ALA A 883 48.64 -9.77 6.50
CA ALA A 883 48.92 -10.67 7.60
C ALA A 883 48.53 -10.09 8.96
N ASN A 884 48.13 -11.01 9.85
CA ASN A 884 47.89 -10.82 11.26
C ASN A 884 49.21 -10.53 12.02
N GLY A 885 49.18 -9.62 12.99
CA GLY A 885 50.28 -9.32 13.89
C GLY A 885 49.75 -9.10 15.30
N SER A 886 49.82 -10.13 16.12
CA SER A 886 49.58 -10.11 17.56
C SER A 886 50.71 -9.40 18.30
N GLY A 887 50.35 -8.67 19.36
CA GLY A 887 51.28 -8.15 20.35
C GLY A 887 50.53 -7.91 21.66
N GLY A 888 50.73 -8.80 22.62
CA GLY A 888 50.21 -8.64 23.97
C GLY A 888 51.05 -7.67 24.80
N ALA A 889 50.36 -6.89 25.62
CA ALA A 889 50.64 -6.57 27.02
C ALA A 889 49.35 -6.03 27.65
#